data_AF-A0A956EJW2-F1
#
_entry.id   AF-A0A956EJW2-F1
#
_cell.length_a   1.000
_cell.length_b   1.000
_cell.length_c   1.000
_cell.angle_alpha   90.00
_cell.angle_beta   90.00
_cell.angle_gamma   90.00
#
_symmetry.space_group_name_H-M   'P 1'
#
loop_
_entity.id
_entity.type
_entity.pdbx_description
1 polymer ?
#
loop_
_entity_poly.entity_id
_entity_poly.type
_entity_poly.pdbx_seq_one_letter_code
_entity_poly.pdbx_strand_id
1 'polypeptide(L)'
;VDAYIDHSNPDGLSGDEYRASVTAPGVFDRVYDVDAEPLASQTQSMAAITQIFYTVNWMHDWWYDSGFDEAAGNAQADNYGRGGVEGDVLHAEAQDAALLGARNNANMSTPADGESPRMQMYLWTGPSEASLSVTPLAQDFTVSTAAFGPKDFDVSALITVIDDGNGTLSDGCQPAVNDLVGRIALVDRGSCTFETKSTNALAAGAVGVLIANNQNGNTPPNLGNDNNLPDPQIPTLGITKAAGDAIKAALQNLPQTGHMLRLSSVERDGTIDNMIVAHEWGHYIHHRLVDCGNQACGAESEGWGDFMALHLSLREGDDLDGVYAVVTYASLDPSAYYGLRRVPYSVDPTKNALSFRHIQNGEALPASHPLKANGIANSEVHNAGEIWTTMLWESYVALHKAHEGELSFDEVRRRMSDYVVAGMILAPSAPTFTEQRDAILAAIAASSQEDFLTVAGAFAKRGAGTCAISPPKASTDLIGVVEDFELRARGTITSAAVSDNLLSCDDDGVVDVDELGELTVGIRNVGAAPIAAGAILEVVDPDPSLVFPDGASLMLPEIAPQEELLAALTVAVDDALVDHLPLTLTLRLSGAGGCDETIERLLPIVVNGDVLVESSKIDDVEAPATAWSVGGDEGDAIWSRQVGLDGHHWHGDDVGRKSDTWIMSPQLKVAADEPLVISLEHAYSFEFSDNTYWDGGVIEVSLDDGATWQDVVDYVDPGYPGTINSGVNPLDKRPAFVGDNPSYPDMDPLVLDLGMALAGESARVRLRIGTDGAAGGAGWDIDNIAFAGIVNTPFDAWIADQGICAVDTDTDTDTGGTDSGGTDSSGTDSG
;
A
#
# COMPACT_ATOMS: atom_id res chain seq x y z
N VAL A 1 -10.19 -11.83 -17.91
CA VAL A 1 -9.18 -11.19 -18.77
C VAL A 1 -9.69 -11.00 -20.19
N ASP A 2 -9.48 -9.82 -20.77
CA ASP A 2 -9.67 -9.52 -22.19
C ASP A 2 -8.34 -9.06 -22.79
N ALA A 3 -7.74 -9.87 -23.66
CA ALA A 3 -6.42 -9.59 -24.23
C ALA A 3 -6.51 -9.27 -25.73
N TYR A 4 -5.88 -8.18 -26.15
CA TYR A 4 -5.91 -7.68 -27.52
C TYR A 4 -4.64 -6.90 -27.87
N ILE A 5 -4.44 -6.62 -29.16
CA ILE A 5 -3.41 -5.69 -29.61
C ILE A 5 -3.90 -4.26 -29.43
N ASP A 6 -3.04 -3.35 -29.00
CA ASP A 6 -3.35 -1.92 -28.94
C ASP A 6 -2.22 -1.12 -29.59
N HIS A 7 -2.19 -1.01 -30.92
CA HIS A 7 -1.04 -0.38 -31.58
C HIS A 7 -1.10 1.15 -31.56
N SER A 8 -2.24 1.76 -31.21
CA SER A 8 -2.54 3.17 -31.52
C SER A 8 -3.64 3.75 -30.63
N ASN A 9 -3.53 5.03 -30.30
CA ASN A 9 -4.57 5.73 -29.53
C ASN A 9 -5.93 5.85 -30.25
N PRO A 10 -7.04 5.97 -29.49
CA PRO A 10 -7.10 5.92 -28.02
C PRO A 10 -6.99 4.50 -27.48
N ASP A 11 -6.48 4.35 -26.25
CA ASP A 11 -6.40 3.07 -25.55
C ASP A 11 -7.73 2.29 -25.63
N GLY A 12 -7.61 0.98 -25.79
CA GLY A 12 -8.73 0.04 -25.81
C GLY A 12 -9.18 -0.37 -27.20
N LEU A 13 -9.71 -1.60 -27.29
CA LEU A 13 -10.03 -2.26 -28.55
C LEU A 13 -10.92 -1.43 -29.50
N SER A 14 -10.30 -0.86 -30.53
CA SER A 14 -10.94 -0.01 -31.53
C SER A 14 -10.35 -0.17 -32.94
N GLY A 15 -11.11 0.21 -33.97
CA GLY A 15 -10.60 0.27 -35.35
C GLY A 15 -10.03 -1.05 -35.88
N ASP A 16 -8.73 -1.06 -36.19
CA ASP A 16 -7.99 -2.17 -36.81
C ASP A 16 -7.37 -3.13 -35.77
N GLU A 17 -7.59 -2.90 -34.48
CA GLU A 17 -7.14 -3.77 -33.39
C GLU A 17 -7.96 -5.06 -33.32
N TYR A 18 -7.36 -6.09 -32.73
CA TYR A 18 -7.90 -7.44 -32.76
C TYR A 18 -7.44 -8.27 -31.56
N ARG A 19 -8.26 -9.28 -31.24
CA ARG A 19 -7.91 -10.39 -30.35
C ARG A 19 -7.20 -11.49 -31.13
N ALA A 20 -6.47 -12.35 -30.43
CA ALA A 20 -5.93 -13.56 -31.03
C ALA A 20 -7.07 -14.43 -31.58
N SER A 21 -6.97 -14.83 -32.85
CA SER A 21 -7.90 -15.81 -33.44
C SER A 21 -7.59 -17.23 -32.91
N VAL A 22 -8.42 -18.21 -33.23
CA VAL A 22 -8.10 -19.63 -32.96
C VAL A 22 -7.39 -20.26 -34.17
N THR A 23 -6.42 -21.15 -33.95
CA THR A 23 -5.77 -21.92 -35.02
C THR A 23 -6.50 -23.24 -35.35
N ALA A 24 -7.31 -23.74 -34.41
CA ALA A 24 -8.32 -24.79 -34.58
C ALA A 24 -9.39 -24.64 -33.46
N PRO A 25 -10.52 -25.37 -33.46
CA PRO A 25 -11.53 -25.24 -32.39
C PRO A 25 -10.93 -25.41 -30.98
N GLY A 26 -10.91 -24.31 -30.20
CA GLY A 26 -10.33 -24.28 -28.86
C GLY A 26 -8.79 -24.32 -28.79
N VAL A 27 -8.09 -24.05 -29.90
CA VAL A 27 -6.63 -24.13 -29.98
C VAL A 27 -6.03 -22.78 -30.33
N PHE A 28 -5.05 -22.34 -29.54
CA PHE A 28 -4.27 -21.11 -29.72
C PHE A 28 -2.77 -21.41 -29.91
N ASP A 29 -2.46 -22.46 -30.68
CA ASP A 29 -1.07 -22.87 -30.93
C ASP A 29 -0.39 -21.95 -31.95
N ARG A 30 0.68 -21.27 -31.53
CA ARG A 30 1.42 -20.27 -32.32
C ARG A 30 2.91 -20.33 -32.03
N VAL A 31 3.70 -20.01 -33.05
CA VAL A 31 5.15 -19.83 -32.93
C VAL A 31 5.46 -18.34 -32.94
N TYR A 32 6.21 -17.89 -31.94
CA TYR A 32 6.83 -16.57 -31.92
C TYR A 32 8.32 -16.73 -32.28
N ASP A 33 8.77 -16.02 -33.30
CA ASP A 33 10.17 -15.95 -33.72
C ASP A 33 10.85 -14.77 -33.02
N VAL A 34 11.77 -15.07 -32.11
CA VAL A 34 12.53 -14.06 -31.35
C VAL A 34 13.64 -13.41 -32.18
N ASP A 35 13.95 -13.92 -33.38
CA ASP A 35 14.92 -13.33 -34.29
C ASP A 35 14.24 -12.43 -35.35
N ALA A 36 12.92 -12.26 -35.28
CA ALA A 36 12.13 -11.38 -36.14
C ALA A 36 11.52 -10.19 -35.36
N GLU A 37 11.31 -9.07 -36.04
CA GLU A 37 10.67 -7.90 -35.42
C GLU A 37 9.30 -8.26 -34.82
N PRO A 38 8.93 -7.73 -33.64
CA PRO A 38 7.63 -7.99 -33.02
C PRO A 38 6.44 -7.68 -33.93
N LEU A 39 6.59 -6.67 -34.79
CA LEU A 39 5.59 -6.22 -35.76
C LEU A 39 5.78 -6.81 -37.17
N ALA A 40 6.69 -7.77 -37.35
CA ALA A 40 7.01 -8.34 -38.67
C ALA A 40 5.81 -9.03 -39.34
N SER A 41 4.85 -9.54 -38.55
CA SER A 41 3.64 -10.16 -39.06
C SER A 41 2.51 -10.17 -38.03
N GLN A 42 1.27 -10.26 -38.50
CA GLN A 42 0.11 -10.45 -37.63
C GLN A 42 0.22 -11.72 -36.77
N THR A 43 0.92 -12.76 -37.25
CA THR A 43 1.15 -14.00 -36.50
C THR A 43 2.01 -13.77 -35.26
N GLN A 44 3.04 -12.91 -35.32
CA GLN A 44 3.85 -12.51 -34.15
C GLN A 44 2.95 -11.86 -33.09
N SER A 45 2.18 -10.83 -33.50
CA SER A 45 1.25 -10.13 -32.60
C SER A 45 0.19 -11.06 -32.00
N MET A 46 -0.39 -11.98 -32.78
CA MET A 46 -1.35 -12.95 -32.21
C MET A 46 -0.69 -13.94 -31.24
N ALA A 47 0.58 -14.29 -31.42
CA ALA A 47 1.32 -15.11 -30.47
C ALA A 47 1.56 -14.34 -29.17
N ALA A 48 1.91 -13.05 -29.25
CA ALA A 48 2.04 -12.17 -28.10
C ALA A 48 0.72 -12.04 -27.31
N ILE A 49 -0.41 -11.76 -27.97
CA ILE A 49 -1.74 -11.71 -27.34
C ILE A 49 -2.07 -13.06 -26.66
N THR A 50 -1.74 -14.18 -27.29
CA THR A 50 -1.98 -15.51 -26.71
C THR A 50 -1.16 -15.71 -25.43
N GLN A 51 0.09 -15.25 -25.43
CA GLN A 51 1.00 -15.39 -24.29
C GLN A 51 0.53 -14.57 -23.08
N ILE A 52 0.22 -13.28 -23.27
CA ILE A 52 -0.26 -12.44 -22.15
C ILE A 52 -1.61 -12.94 -21.63
N PHE A 53 -2.53 -13.37 -22.52
CA PHE A 53 -3.78 -13.99 -22.10
C PHE A 53 -3.52 -15.21 -21.22
N TYR A 54 -2.62 -16.11 -21.63
CA TYR A 54 -2.27 -17.29 -20.84
C TYR A 54 -1.67 -16.91 -19.48
N THR A 55 -0.67 -16.03 -19.46
CA THR A 55 0.04 -15.67 -18.22
C THR A 55 -0.88 -14.99 -17.22
N VAL A 56 -1.70 -14.02 -17.66
CA VAL A 56 -2.63 -13.31 -16.76
C VAL A 56 -3.71 -14.25 -16.21
N ASN A 57 -4.29 -15.14 -17.03
CA ASN A 57 -5.27 -16.13 -16.52
C ASN A 57 -4.60 -17.15 -15.59
N TRP A 58 -3.37 -17.57 -15.87
CA TRP A 58 -2.63 -18.46 -14.98
C TRP A 58 -2.38 -17.80 -13.62
N MET A 59 -2.02 -16.51 -13.59
CA MET A 59 -1.84 -15.77 -12.34
C MET A 59 -3.17 -15.57 -11.61
N HIS A 60 -4.23 -15.19 -12.32
CA HIS A 60 -5.58 -15.16 -11.75
C HIS A 60 -5.90 -16.47 -11.01
N ASP A 61 -5.81 -17.61 -11.69
CA ASP A 61 -6.17 -18.90 -11.11
C ASP A 61 -5.21 -19.32 -9.99
N TRP A 62 -3.90 -19.04 -10.13
CA TRP A 62 -2.92 -19.37 -9.11
C TRP A 62 -3.21 -18.65 -7.80
N TRP A 63 -3.49 -17.35 -7.85
CA TRP A 63 -3.67 -16.52 -6.66
C TRP A 63 -5.10 -16.55 -6.12
N TYR A 64 -6.08 -16.94 -6.93
CA TYR A 64 -7.46 -17.21 -6.47
C TYR A 64 -7.47 -18.20 -5.30
N ASP A 65 -6.74 -19.32 -5.45
CA ASP A 65 -6.65 -20.37 -4.42
C ASP A 65 -5.95 -19.90 -3.12
N SER A 66 -5.26 -18.76 -3.15
CA SER A 66 -4.61 -18.14 -1.98
C SER A 66 -5.48 -17.08 -1.31
N GLY A 67 -6.71 -16.84 -1.80
CA GLY A 67 -7.67 -15.90 -1.20
C GLY A 67 -7.86 -14.60 -1.97
N PHE A 68 -7.23 -14.42 -3.15
CA PHE A 68 -7.55 -13.30 -4.03
C PHE A 68 -8.75 -13.65 -4.93
N ASP A 69 -9.89 -13.83 -4.26
CA ASP A 69 -11.17 -14.23 -4.84
C ASP A 69 -12.08 -13.03 -5.13
N GLU A 70 -13.35 -13.29 -5.44
CA GLU A 70 -14.31 -12.23 -5.74
C GLU A 70 -14.53 -11.27 -4.58
N ALA A 71 -14.64 -11.78 -3.35
CA ALA A 71 -14.87 -10.94 -2.18
C ALA A 71 -13.64 -10.07 -1.86
N ALA A 72 -12.44 -10.55 -2.19
CA ALA A 72 -11.20 -9.81 -2.12
C ALA A 72 -10.96 -8.86 -3.33
N GLY A 73 -11.95 -8.70 -4.21
CA GLY A 73 -11.91 -7.77 -5.34
C GLY A 73 -11.01 -8.26 -6.47
N ASN A 74 -11.16 -9.50 -6.91
CA ASN A 74 -10.54 -9.97 -8.14
C ASN A 74 -11.34 -9.54 -9.41
N ALA A 75 -10.66 -9.54 -10.55
CA ALA A 75 -11.15 -8.98 -11.81
C ALA A 75 -11.86 -10.03 -12.67
N GLN A 76 -13.19 -10.01 -12.69
CA GLN A 76 -14.01 -10.97 -13.41
C GLN A 76 -15.24 -10.32 -14.06
N ALA A 77 -15.68 -10.91 -15.18
CA ALA A 77 -16.91 -10.46 -15.84
C ALA A 77 -18.18 -10.78 -15.03
N ASP A 78 -18.14 -11.89 -14.29
CA ASP A 78 -19.26 -12.48 -13.54
C ASP A 78 -18.66 -13.13 -12.30
N ASN A 79 -19.13 -12.73 -11.12
CA ASN A 79 -18.64 -13.25 -9.83
C ASN A 79 -19.41 -14.48 -9.38
N TYR A 80 -20.39 -14.95 -10.16
CA TYR A 80 -21.26 -16.09 -9.87
C TYR A 80 -21.97 -15.97 -8.52
N GLY A 81 -22.17 -14.73 -8.04
CA GLY A 81 -22.74 -14.42 -6.73
C GLY A 81 -21.84 -14.77 -5.54
N ARG A 82 -20.50 -14.84 -5.71
CA ARG A 82 -19.55 -15.19 -4.65
C ARG A 82 -19.03 -14.02 -3.81
N GLY A 83 -19.37 -12.78 -4.15
CA GLY A 83 -18.88 -11.57 -3.47
C GLY A 83 -18.36 -10.55 -4.47
N GLY A 84 -17.86 -9.42 -3.96
CA GLY A 84 -17.28 -8.35 -4.77
C GLY A 84 -18.25 -7.67 -5.73
N VAL A 85 -17.69 -6.82 -6.58
CA VAL A 85 -18.39 -6.08 -7.64
C VAL A 85 -17.95 -6.63 -9.00
N GLU A 86 -18.85 -7.36 -9.66
CA GLU A 86 -18.57 -7.96 -10.98
C GLU A 86 -18.51 -6.92 -12.12
N GLY A 87 -18.00 -7.35 -13.27
CA GLY A 87 -18.01 -6.55 -14.51
C GLY A 87 -16.69 -5.86 -14.82
N ASP A 88 -15.62 -6.25 -14.13
CA ASP A 88 -14.34 -5.56 -14.06
C ASP A 88 -13.22 -6.38 -14.71
N VAL A 89 -13.48 -6.93 -15.89
CA VAL A 89 -12.53 -7.75 -16.63
C VAL A 89 -11.20 -7.01 -16.81
N LEU A 90 -10.08 -7.63 -16.43
CA LEU A 90 -8.73 -7.10 -16.69
C LEU A 90 -8.46 -6.99 -18.20
N HIS A 91 -8.22 -5.78 -18.68
CA HIS A 91 -7.82 -5.46 -20.05
C HIS A 91 -6.30 -5.58 -20.21
N ALA A 92 -5.85 -6.52 -21.05
CA ALA A 92 -4.45 -6.85 -21.25
C ALA A 92 -4.01 -6.44 -22.67
N GLU A 93 -3.32 -5.31 -22.77
CA GLU A 93 -2.96 -4.64 -24.02
C GLU A 93 -1.56 -5.07 -24.47
N ALA A 94 -1.52 -5.85 -25.54
CA ALA A 94 -0.30 -6.30 -26.18
C ALA A 94 0.26 -5.23 -27.11
N GLN A 95 1.59 -5.06 -27.08
CA GLN A 95 2.33 -4.15 -27.95
C GLN A 95 1.75 -2.72 -27.95
N ASP A 96 1.37 -2.24 -26.76
CA ASP A 96 0.62 -1.01 -26.57
C ASP A 96 1.35 0.21 -27.18
N ALA A 97 0.59 1.06 -27.89
CA ALA A 97 1.04 2.24 -28.62
C ALA A 97 2.29 2.02 -29.50
N ALA A 98 2.51 0.79 -29.98
CA ALA A 98 3.74 0.43 -30.66
C ALA A 98 3.99 1.21 -31.96
N LEU A 99 2.93 1.60 -32.69
CA LEU A 99 3.04 2.40 -33.91
C LEU A 99 3.22 3.90 -33.64
N LEU A 100 3.01 4.32 -32.39
CA LEU A 100 3.29 5.68 -31.92
C LEU A 100 4.68 5.81 -31.27
N GLY A 101 5.39 4.69 -31.12
CA GLY A 101 6.78 4.64 -30.64
C GLY A 101 6.91 4.43 -29.13
N ALA A 102 5.85 4.04 -28.42
CA ALA A 102 5.94 3.65 -27.01
C ALA A 102 6.85 2.43 -26.86
N ARG A 103 7.89 2.54 -26.02
CA ARG A 103 8.92 1.52 -25.83
C ARG A 103 9.49 1.51 -24.42
N ASN A 104 10.15 0.40 -24.06
CA ASN A 104 11.03 0.25 -22.89
C ASN A 104 10.35 0.45 -21.54
N ASN A 105 9.08 0.08 -21.45
CA ASN A 105 8.32 0.09 -20.21
C ASN A 105 7.13 -0.87 -20.29
N ALA A 106 6.37 -0.93 -19.22
CA ALA A 106 4.98 -1.38 -19.17
C ALA A 106 4.28 -0.57 -18.07
N ASN A 107 2.97 -0.73 -17.90
CA ASN A 107 2.29 -0.21 -16.73
C ASN A 107 0.99 -0.96 -16.42
N MET A 108 0.49 -0.71 -15.22
CA MET A 108 -0.77 -1.21 -14.69
C MET A 108 -1.60 -0.06 -14.10
N SER A 109 -2.86 0.04 -14.51
CA SER A 109 -3.88 0.85 -13.85
C SER A 109 -4.85 -0.06 -13.14
N THR A 110 -4.98 0.11 -11.82
CA THR A 110 -5.84 -0.70 -10.96
C THR A 110 -6.86 0.20 -10.28
N PRO A 111 -8.05 0.40 -10.87
CA PRO A 111 -9.13 1.07 -10.18
C PRO A 111 -9.77 0.12 -9.14
N ALA A 112 -10.69 0.68 -8.34
CA ALA A 112 -11.46 -0.06 -7.36
C ALA A 112 -12.23 -1.24 -7.97
N ASP A 113 -12.66 -2.17 -7.12
CA ASP A 113 -13.46 -3.33 -7.53
C ASP A 113 -14.72 -2.91 -8.28
N GLY A 114 -15.08 -3.64 -9.35
CA GLY A 114 -16.15 -3.27 -10.27
C GLY A 114 -15.73 -2.37 -11.45
N GLU A 115 -14.53 -1.79 -11.42
CA GLU A 115 -13.93 -1.12 -12.58
C GLU A 115 -12.77 -1.94 -13.15
N SER A 116 -12.73 -2.05 -14.48
CA SER A 116 -11.76 -2.89 -15.18
C SER A 116 -10.30 -2.39 -15.01
N PRO A 117 -9.40 -3.24 -14.47
CA PRO A 117 -7.97 -2.96 -14.50
C PRO A 117 -7.43 -2.97 -15.93
N ARG A 118 -6.36 -2.21 -16.20
CA ARG A 118 -5.69 -2.16 -17.50
C ARG A 118 -4.18 -2.37 -17.38
N MET A 119 -3.67 -3.37 -18.09
CA MET A 119 -2.25 -3.70 -18.21
C MET A 119 -1.76 -3.36 -19.61
N GLN A 120 -0.73 -2.52 -19.73
CA GLN A 120 -0.17 -2.07 -21.00
C GLN A 120 1.25 -2.58 -21.19
N MET A 121 1.46 -3.44 -22.20
CA MET A 121 2.76 -4.04 -22.48
C MET A 121 3.42 -3.39 -23.69
N TYR A 122 4.59 -2.75 -23.51
CA TYR A 122 5.27 -2.11 -24.64
C TYR A 122 6.30 -3.02 -25.30
N LEU A 123 6.69 -2.62 -26.51
CA LEU A 123 7.88 -3.14 -27.18
C LEU A 123 9.14 -2.54 -26.54
N TRP A 124 10.30 -3.16 -26.75
CA TRP A 124 11.57 -2.78 -26.14
C TRP A 124 12.62 -2.62 -27.23
N THR A 125 13.32 -1.49 -27.20
CA THR A 125 14.30 -1.14 -28.22
C THR A 125 15.52 -2.07 -28.13
N GLY A 126 15.90 -2.68 -29.26
CA GLY A 126 17.12 -3.48 -29.33
C GLY A 126 18.40 -2.64 -29.20
N PRO A 127 19.52 -3.17 -28.66
CA PRO A 127 20.80 -2.49 -28.75
C PRO A 127 21.14 -2.19 -30.22
N SER A 128 21.69 -1.00 -30.46
CA SER A 128 22.25 -0.64 -31.75
C SER A 128 23.77 -0.55 -31.65
N GLU A 129 24.48 -1.31 -32.45
CA GLU A 129 25.91 -1.08 -32.66
C GLU A 129 26.07 0.08 -33.64
N ALA A 130 26.85 1.09 -33.29
CA ALA A 130 27.17 2.19 -34.19
C ALA A 130 28.66 2.52 -34.13
N SER A 131 29.29 2.73 -35.28
CA SER A 131 30.70 3.07 -35.36
C SER A 131 31.01 4.00 -36.53
N LEU A 132 32.12 4.75 -36.37
CA LEU A 132 32.73 5.53 -37.43
C LEU A 132 34.24 5.28 -37.43
N SER A 133 34.76 4.73 -38.51
CA SER A 133 36.20 4.70 -38.77
C SER A 133 36.58 5.63 -39.93
N VAL A 134 37.72 6.31 -39.84
CA VAL A 134 38.17 7.27 -40.86
C VAL A 134 39.57 6.94 -41.35
N THR A 135 39.74 6.80 -42.66
CA THR A 135 41.01 6.43 -43.32
C THR A 135 41.39 7.47 -44.38
N PRO A 136 42.68 7.91 -44.50
CA PRO A 136 43.88 7.40 -43.82
C PRO A 136 44.15 7.98 -42.43
N LEU A 137 43.24 8.76 -41.83
CA LEU A 137 43.39 9.23 -40.45
C LEU A 137 43.65 8.08 -39.45
N ALA A 138 43.19 6.86 -39.79
CA ALA A 138 43.40 5.62 -39.06
C ALA A 138 42.94 5.73 -37.60
N GLN A 139 41.77 6.34 -37.42
CA GLN A 139 41.16 6.59 -36.13
C GLN A 139 39.68 6.21 -36.15
N ASP A 140 39.24 5.58 -35.06
CA ASP A 140 37.84 5.31 -34.76
C ASP A 140 37.29 6.39 -33.84
N PHE A 141 36.03 6.76 -34.05
CA PHE A 141 35.35 7.79 -33.29
C PHE A 141 34.12 7.22 -32.58
N THR A 142 33.92 7.67 -31.34
CA THR A 142 32.66 7.47 -30.64
C THR A 142 31.57 8.27 -31.35
N VAL A 143 30.42 7.62 -31.56
CA VAL A 143 29.27 8.17 -32.28
C VAL A 143 28.00 8.13 -31.42
N SER A 144 27.05 8.98 -31.74
CA SER A 144 25.63 8.82 -31.39
C SER A 144 24.81 8.52 -32.65
N THR A 145 23.63 7.93 -32.46
CA THR A 145 22.71 7.60 -33.55
C THR A 145 21.62 8.67 -33.68
N ALA A 146 21.09 8.84 -34.89
CA ALA A 146 19.90 9.66 -35.13
C ALA A 146 18.63 8.92 -34.74
N ALA A 147 17.68 9.63 -34.12
CA ALA A 147 16.33 9.13 -33.84
C ALA A 147 15.41 9.12 -35.09
N PHE A 148 15.89 9.66 -36.20
CA PHE A 148 15.23 9.71 -37.52
C PHE A 148 16.07 8.98 -38.58
N GLY A 149 15.45 8.71 -39.73
CA GLY A 149 16.13 8.11 -40.88
C GLY A 149 16.48 6.62 -40.68
N PRO A 150 17.34 6.05 -41.55
CA PRO A 150 17.67 4.62 -41.52
C PRO A 150 18.32 4.20 -40.20
N LYS A 151 17.80 3.13 -39.59
CA LYS A 151 18.36 2.52 -38.37
C LYS A 151 19.44 1.47 -38.65
N ASP A 152 19.51 0.96 -39.87
CA ASP A 152 20.52 0.01 -40.33
C ASP A 152 21.24 0.52 -41.58
N PHE A 153 22.58 0.58 -41.54
CA PHE A 153 23.40 0.95 -42.68
C PHE A 153 24.87 0.53 -42.51
N ASP A 154 25.49 0.23 -43.65
CA ASP A 154 26.93 0.06 -43.80
C ASP A 154 27.36 0.90 -45.02
N VAL A 155 27.90 2.10 -44.75
CA VAL A 155 28.24 3.06 -45.79
C VAL A 155 29.71 3.44 -45.69
N SER A 156 30.45 3.20 -46.78
CA SER A 156 31.82 3.72 -46.96
C SER A 156 31.85 4.73 -48.09
N ALA A 157 32.21 5.98 -47.80
CA ALA A 157 32.31 7.04 -48.80
C ALA A 157 33.31 8.13 -48.39
N LEU A 158 33.73 8.94 -49.36
CA LEU A 158 34.59 10.10 -49.08
C LEU A 158 33.84 11.14 -48.25
N ILE A 159 34.48 11.64 -47.19
CA ILE A 159 33.94 12.69 -46.34
C ILE A 159 34.15 14.04 -47.03
N THR A 160 33.13 14.90 -47.02
CA THR A 160 33.20 16.27 -47.55
C THR A 160 32.44 17.20 -46.63
N VAL A 161 33.07 18.31 -46.23
CA VAL A 161 32.40 19.33 -45.41
C VAL A 161 31.31 19.98 -46.25
N ILE A 162 30.09 20.09 -45.70
CA ILE A 162 29.00 20.79 -46.38
C ILE A 162 29.34 22.29 -46.52
N ASP A 163 29.06 22.85 -47.69
CA ASP A 163 29.05 24.29 -47.92
C ASP A 163 27.60 24.69 -48.19
N ASP A 164 27.01 25.47 -47.30
CA ASP A 164 25.62 25.95 -47.38
C ASP A 164 25.54 27.41 -47.85
N GLY A 165 26.66 27.97 -48.31
CA GLY A 165 26.75 29.33 -48.82
C GLY A 165 26.77 30.41 -47.74
N ASN A 166 26.72 30.06 -46.45
CA ASN A 166 26.77 30.98 -45.33
C ASN A 166 28.09 30.84 -44.57
N GLY A 167 29.12 31.50 -45.10
CA GLY A 167 30.51 31.32 -44.71
C GLY A 167 30.75 31.46 -43.21
N THR A 168 31.09 30.34 -42.58
CA THR A 168 31.91 30.08 -41.37
C THR A 168 31.35 28.94 -40.52
N LEU A 169 30.09 28.51 -40.74
CA LEU A 169 29.44 27.55 -39.85
C LEU A 169 29.22 26.16 -40.44
N SER A 170 29.38 25.91 -41.75
CA SER A 170 29.16 24.59 -42.39
C SER A 170 28.02 23.79 -41.75
N ASP A 171 26.91 24.47 -41.44
CA ASP A 171 25.90 23.96 -40.52
C ASP A 171 24.74 23.31 -41.27
N GLY A 172 24.67 23.45 -42.59
CA GLY A 172 23.69 22.76 -43.41
C GLY A 172 22.27 23.27 -43.17
N CYS A 173 22.09 24.46 -42.57
CA CYS A 173 20.78 25.06 -42.37
C CYS A 173 20.20 25.67 -43.66
N GLN A 174 21.04 25.91 -44.66
CA GLN A 174 20.63 26.28 -46.01
C GLN A 174 20.93 25.12 -46.99
N PRO A 175 20.29 25.08 -48.17
CA PRO A 175 20.63 24.10 -49.20
C PRO A 175 22.11 24.12 -49.53
N ALA A 176 22.73 22.94 -49.65
CA ALA A 176 24.15 22.86 -49.97
C ALA A 176 24.43 23.46 -51.35
N VAL A 177 25.51 24.22 -51.46
CA VAL A 177 26.01 24.83 -52.70
C VAL A 177 27.18 24.04 -53.31
N ASN A 178 27.73 23.06 -52.58
CA ASN A 178 28.75 22.14 -53.08
C ASN A 178 28.16 20.76 -53.44
N ASP A 179 28.84 20.06 -54.36
CA ASP A 179 28.44 18.71 -54.81
C ASP A 179 28.79 17.67 -53.74
N LEU A 180 27.77 16.95 -53.26
CA LEU A 180 27.89 15.89 -52.27
C LEU A 180 27.52 14.52 -52.85
N VAL A 181 27.37 14.38 -54.17
CA VAL A 181 26.99 13.11 -54.80
C VAL A 181 27.95 11.97 -54.41
N GLY A 182 27.40 10.96 -53.73
CA GLY A 182 28.15 9.79 -53.27
C GLY A 182 29.12 10.07 -52.12
N ARG A 183 28.98 11.20 -51.41
CA ARG A 183 29.82 11.61 -50.28
C ARG A 183 29.12 11.45 -48.94
N ILE A 184 29.92 11.36 -47.88
CA ILE A 184 29.45 11.57 -46.50
C ILE A 184 29.61 13.06 -46.18
N ALA A 185 28.51 13.73 -45.89
CA ALA A 185 28.51 15.15 -45.54
C ALA A 185 28.94 15.34 -44.08
N LEU A 186 30.01 16.09 -43.83
CA LEU A 186 30.37 16.55 -42.49
C LEU A 186 29.75 17.93 -42.24
N VAL A 187 28.86 17.98 -41.26
CA VAL A 187 28.01 19.13 -40.94
C VAL A 187 28.24 19.55 -39.49
N ASP A 188 28.32 20.85 -39.21
CA ASP A 188 28.33 21.32 -37.83
C ASP A 188 26.92 21.47 -37.27
N ARG A 189 26.79 21.17 -35.98
CA ARG A 189 25.60 21.51 -35.23
C ARG A 189 25.44 23.03 -35.19
N GLY A 190 24.24 23.49 -35.53
CA GLY A 190 23.88 24.90 -35.67
C GLY A 190 22.49 25.17 -35.12
N SER A 191 21.80 26.17 -35.66
CA SER A 191 20.51 26.66 -35.15
C SER A 191 19.28 25.93 -35.69
N CYS A 192 19.37 25.25 -36.84
CA CYS A 192 18.29 24.44 -37.40
C CYS A 192 18.29 23.00 -36.87
N THR A 193 17.18 22.30 -37.09
CA THR A 193 16.99 20.88 -36.70
C THR A 193 17.95 19.95 -37.43
N PHE A 194 18.20 18.77 -36.85
CA PHE A 194 19.12 17.78 -37.42
C PHE A 194 18.57 17.15 -38.71
N GLU A 195 17.25 17.04 -38.82
CA GLU A 195 16.50 16.60 -40.00
C GLU A 195 16.69 17.59 -41.14
N THR A 196 16.62 18.89 -40.87
CA THR A 196 16.85 19.93 -41.89
C THR A 196 18.26 19.80 -42.49
N LYS A 197 19.26 19.63 -41.63
CA LYS A 197 20.67 19.44 -42.04
C LYS A 197 20.82 18.20 -42.93
N SER A 198 20.25 17.10 -42.49
CA SER A 198 20.35 15.81 -43.17
C SER A 198 19.56 15.80 -44.49
N THR A 199 18.41 16.48 -44.52
CA THR A 199 17.60 16.72 -45.74
C THR A 199 18.38 17.53 -46.78
N ASN A 200 19.05 18.60 -46.37
CA ASN A 200 19.84 19.43 -47.28
C ASN A 200 21.05 18.67 -47.84
N ALA A 201 21.73 17.86 -47.01
CA ALA A 201 22.80 16.98 -47.47
C ALA A 201 22.31 15.92 -48.46
N LEU A 202 21.18 15.26 -48.16
CA LEU A 202 20.53 14.28 -49.04
C LEU A 202 20.14 14.90 -50.38
N ALA A 203 19.54 16.09 -50.38
CA ALA A 203 19.14 16.82 -51.58
C ALA A 203 20.34 17.17 -52.48
N ALA A 204 21.54 17.33 -51.90
CA ALA A 204 22.79 17.56 -52.61
C ALA A 204 23.51 16.27 -53.05
N GLY A 205 22.89 15.09 -52.81
CA GLY A 205 23.37 13.79 -53.26
C GLY A 205 24.23 13.02 -52.26
N ALA A 206 24.32 13.48 -51.01
CA ALA A 206 25.04 12.75 -49.96
C ALA A 206 24.44 11.35 -49.74
N VAL A 207 25.30 10.41 -49.36
CA VAL A 207 24.93 9.03 -49.00
C VAL A 207 25.04 8.75 -47.50
N GLY A 208 25.53 9.72 -46.73
CA GLY A 208 25.59 9.70 -45.27
C GLY A 208 25.89 11.09 -44.70
N VAL A 209 25.61 11.28 -43.41
CA VAL A 209 25.79 12.56 -42.71
C VAL A 209 26.48 12.34 -41.36
N LEU A 210 27.49 13.14 -41.08
CA LEU A 210 28.15 13.26 -39.78
C LEU A 210 27.85 14.64 -39.20
N ILE A 211 27.16 14.68 -38.06
CA ILE A 211 26.85 15.93 -37.36
C ILE A 211 27.85 16.14 -36.21
N ALA A 212 28.78 17.06 -36.40
CA ALA A 212 29.75 17.44 -35.37
C ALA A 212 29.11 18.39 -34.35
N ASN A 213 29.20 18.06 -33.06
CA ASN A 213 28.71 18.94 -32.00
C ASN A 213 29.44 20.29 -32.02
N ASN A 214 28.77 21.35 -31.57
CA ASN A 214 29.35 22.69 -31.47
C ASN A 214 29.77 23.07 -30.04
N GLN A 215 29.45 22.22 -29.05
CA GLN A 215 29.88 22.36 -27.66
C GLN A 215 31.07 21.45 -27.36
N ASN A 216 31.98 21.92 -26.49
CA ASN A 216 33.06 21.09 -25.97
C ASN A 216 32.50 20.01 -25.03
N GLY A 217 32.95 18.77 -25.21
CA GLY A 217 32.53 17.63 -24.39
C GLY A 217 33.11 16.33 -24.93
N ASN A 218 33.10 15.30 -24.09
CA ASN A 218 33.63 13.97 -24.43
C ASN A 218 32.57 13.03 -25.03
N THR A 219 31.30 13.45 -25.07
CA THR A 219 30.18 12.67 -25.60
C THR A 219 29.62 13.30 -26.89
N PRO A 220 29.27 12.48 -27.90
CA PRO A 220 28.54 12.95 -29.08
C PRO A 220 27.18 13.56 -28.72
N PRO A 221 26.59 14.41 -29.59
CA PRO A 221 25.30 15.06 -29.31
C PRO A 221 24.15 14.05 -29.44
N ASN A 222 23.12 14.14 -28.60
CA ASN A 222 21.87 13.42 -28.85
C ASN A 222 21.18 14.03 -30.09
N LEU A 223 20.89 13.21 -31.08
CA LEU A 223 20.25 13.60 -32.34
C LEU A 223 18.77 13.23 -32.30
N GLY A 224 17.97 14.00 -31.54
CA GLY A 224 16.53 13.78 -31.38
C GLY A 224 15.72 14.01 -32.66
N ASN A 225 14.48 13.50 -32.66
CA ASN A 225 13.53 13.64 -33.76
C ASN A 225 12.59 14.85 -33.54
N ASP A 226 12.37 15.67 -34.56
CA ASP A 226 11.29 16.66 -34.65
C ASP A 226 10.13 16.09 -35.47
N ASN A 227 9.12 15.57 -34.75
CA ASN A 227 7.94 14.92 -35.32
C ASN A 227 7.09 15.81 -36.26
N ASN A 228 7.40 17.12 -36.39
CA ASN A 228 6.73 18.02 -37.33
C ASN A 228 7.39 18.03 -38.72
N LEU A 229 8.53 17.36 -38.89
CA LEU A 229 9.28 17.30 -40.15
C LEU A 229 9.29 15.87 -40.71
N PRO A 230 9.32 15.71 -42.05
CA PRO A 230 9.54 14.39 -42.66
C PRO A 230 10.95 13.87 -42.39
N ASP A 231 11.06 12.61 -41.96
CA ASP A 231 12.35 11.95 -41.72
C ASP A 231 13.18 11.78 -43.01
N PRO A 232 14.39 12.36 -43.10
CA PRO A 232 15.26 12.17 -44.25
C PRO A 232 15.80 10.74 -44.29
N GLN A 233 15.63 10.06 -45.42
CA GLN A 233 16.08 8.69 -45.63
C GLN A 233 17.59 8.64 -45.96
N ILE A 234 18.43 9.11 -45.04
CA ILE A 234 19.89 9.15 -45.16
C ILE A 234 20.58 8.71 -43.85
N PRO A 235 21.56 7.79 -43.90
CA PRO A 235 22.37 7.42 -42.74
C PRO A 235 22.97 8.63 -42.02
N THR A 236 22.73 8.76 -40.73
CA THR A 236 23.17 9.92 -39.94
C THR A 236 23.75 9.50 -38.59
N LEU A 237 24.96 9.97 -38.28
CA LEU A 237 25.62 9.78 -36.98
C LEU A 237 26.06 11.13 -36.40
N GLY A 238 26.00 11.25 -35.07
CA GLY A 238 26.55 12.39 -34.34
C GLY A 238 27.98 12.11 -33.87
N ILE A 239 28.83 13.12 -33.88
CA ILE A 239 30.21 13.03 -33.37
C ILE A 239 30.54 14.21 -32.44
N THR A 240 31.53 14.03 -31.57
CA THR A 240 32.01 15.12 -30.70
C THR A 240 32.56 16.29 -31.52
N LYS A 241 32.61 17.48 -30.91
CA LYS A 241 33.27 18.64 -31.53
C LYS A 241 34.73 18.32 -31.89
N ALA A 242 35.47 17.67 -30.98
CA ALA A 242 36.87 17.31 -31.18
C ALA A 242 37.06 16.34 -32.36
N ALA A 243 36.16 15.38 -32.53
CA ALA A 243 36.16 14.47 -33.68
C ALA A 243 35.91 15.23 -35.00
N GLY A 244 34.92 16.12 -35.03
CA GLY A 244 34.64 16.98 -36.18
C GLY A 244 35.85 17.83 -36.57
N ASP A 245 36.47 18.50 -35.59
CA ASP A 245 37.66 19.33 -35.81
C ASP A 245 38.85 18.49 -36.34
N ALA A 246 39.06 17.29 -35.80
CA ALA A 246 40.12 16.37 -36.24
C ALA A 246 39.92 15.90 -37.68
N ILE A 247 38.70 15.51 -38.05
CA ILE A 247 38.37 15.10 -39.43
C ILE A 247 38.54 16.28 -40.39
N LYS A 248 38.09 17.49 -40.02
CA LYS A 248 38.30 18.70 -40.84
C LYS A 248 39.78 19.02 -41.04
N ALA A 249 40.60 18.92 -39.99
CA ALA A 249 42.04 19.12 -40.10
C ALA A 249 42.71 18.06 -40.99
N ALA A 250 42.27 16.81 -40.92
CA ALA A 250 42.77 15.73 -41.78
C ALA A 250 42.41 15.97 -43.26
N LEU A 251 41.18 16.43 -43.53
CA LEU A 251 40.70 16.77 -44.87
C LEU A 251 41.49 17.90 -45.55
N GLN A 252 42.14 18.78 -44.80
CA GLN A 252 43.04 19.81 -45.36
C GLN A 252 44.32 19.21 -45.96
N ASN A 253 44.71 18.00 -45.53
CA ASN A 253 45.94 17.34 -45.97
C ASN A 253 45.66 16.33 -47.09
N LEU A 254 44.73 15.40 -46.86
CA LEU A 254 44.40 14.31 -47.78
C LEU A 254 42.90 13.99 -47.73
N PRO A 255 42.29 13.52 -48.84
CA PRO A 255 40.93 13.00 -48.82
C PRO A 255 40.76 11.89 -47.77
N GLN A 256 39.68 11.95 -47.00
CA GLN A 256 39.33 10.95 -45.98
C GLN A 256 38.11 10.15 -46.43
N THR A 257 38.15 8.84 -46.23
CA THR A 257 37.01 7.93 -46.36
C THR A 257 36.47 7.63 -44.98
N GLY A 258 35.18 7.87 -44.76
CA GLY A 258 34.47 7.46 -43.57
C GLY A 258 33.74 6.15 -43.83
N HIS A 259 33.83 5.23 -42.88
CA HIS A 259 32.99 4.04 -42.82
C HIS A 259 32.02 4.22 -41.65
N MET A 260 30.75 4.42 -41.98
CA MET A 260 29.65 4.56 -41.04
C MET A 260 28.91 3.23 -40.96
N LEU A 261 28.84 2.67 -39.75
CA LEU A 261 28.07 1.47 -39.47
C LEU A 261 27.01 1.80 -38.42
N ARG A 262 25.77 1.37 -38.66
CA ARG A 262 24.76 1.20 -37.64
C ARG A 262 24.04 -0.13 -37.90
N LEU A 263 23.98 -0.98 -36.90
CA LEU A 263 23.20 -2.21 -36.90
C LEU A 263 22.29 -2.17 -35.67
N SER A 264 20.98 -2.02 -35.87
CA SER A 264 19.97 -2.30 -34.85
C SER A 264 19.79 -3.80 -34.73
N SER A 265 19.79 -4.29 -33.49
CA SER A 265 19.18 -5.58 -33.21
C SER A 265 17.66 -5.46 -33.20
N VAL A 266 17.02 -6.62 -33.38
CA VAL A 266 15.57 -6.79 -33.36
C VAL A 266 14.98 -6.28 -32.04
N GLU A 267 13.85 -5.57 -32.11
CA GLU A 267 13.13 -5.16 -30.90
C GLU A 267 12.65 -6.39 -30.10
N ARG A 268 12.55 -6.25 -28.78
CA ARG A 268 11.95 -7.27 -27.91
C ARG A 268 10.51 -6.92 -27.63
N ASP A 269 9.66 -7.92 -27.48
CA ASP A 269 8.26 -7.72 -27.14
C ASP A 269 8.06 -7.98 -25.65
N GLY A 270 7.73 -6.93 -24.89
CA GLY A 270 7.46 -7.05 -23.46
C GLY A 270 6.26 -7.96 -23.18
N THR A 271 5.32 -8.07 -24.11
CA THR A 271 4.11 -8.91 -24.01
C THR A 271 4.43 -10.39 -23.82
N ILE A 272 5.60 -10.86 -24.29
CA ILE A 272 6.04 -12.26 -24.13
C ILE A 272 7.09 -12.44 -23.03
N ASP A 273 7.47 -11.36 -22.34
CA ASP A 273 8.32 -11.42 -21.15
C ASP A 273 7.45 -11.63 -19.92
N ASN A 274 7.32 -12.88 -19.48
CA ASN A 274 6.49 -13.24 -18.34
C ASN A 274 6.89 -12.53 -17.04
N MET A 275 8.14 -12.06 -16.90
CA MET A 275 8.55 -11.31 -15.72
C MET A 275 7.96 -9.91 -15.71
N ILE A 276 7.84 -9.24 -16.87
CA ILE A 276 7.15 -7.94 -16.94
C ILE A 276 5.66 -8.14 -16.71
N VAL A 277 5.03 -9.14 -17.36
CA VAL A 277 3.60 -9.41 -17.18
C VAL A 277 3.28 -9.69 -15.70
N ALA A 278 4.11 -10.47 -15.02
CA ALA A 278 3.94 -10.75 -13.60
C ALA A 278 4.22 -9.55 -12.70
N HIS A 279 5.13 -8.66 -13.10
CA HIS A 279 5.37 -7.40 -12.40
C HIS A 279 4.13 -6.51 -12.43
N GLU A 280 3.57 -6.28 -13.61
CA GLU A 280 2.34 -5.48 -13.77
C GLU A 280 1.15 -6.14 -13.05
N TRP A 281 1.07 -7.48 -13.06
CA TRP A 281 0.08 -8.20 -12.28
C TRP A 281 0.27 -8.03 -10.76
N GLY A 282 1.51 -7.83 -10.31
CA GLY A 282 1.81 -7.50 -8.91
C GLY A 282 1.21 -6.18 -8.46
N HIS A 283 1.23 -5.14 -9.30
CA HIS A 283 0.51 -3.89 -9.03
C HIS A 283 -1.00 -4.11 -8.95
N TYR A 284 -1.54 -4.97 -9.81
CA TYR A 284 -2.97 -5.32 -9.81
C TYR A 284 -3.42 -5.96 -8.51
N ILE A 285 -2.78 -7.05 -8.08
CA ILE A 285 -3.16 -7.69 -6.81
C ILE A 285 -2.91 -6.77 -5.62
N HIS A 286 -1.80 -6.06 -5.59
CA HIS A 286 -1.46 -5.20 -4.45
C HIS A 286 -2.48 -4.09 -4.27
N HIS A 287 -2.83 -3.35 -5.32
CA HIS A 287 -3.79 -2.24 -5.21
C HIS A 287 -5.25 -2.68 -5.03
N ARG A 288 -5.59 -3.95 -5.33
CA ARG A 288 -6.91 -4.50 -4.96
C ARG A 288 -6.99 -4.90 -3.49
N LEU A 289 -5.89 -5.39 -2.92
CA LEU A 289 -5.84 -5.87 -1.54
C LEU A 289 -5.41 -4.81 -0.53
N VAL A 290 -4.65 -3.79 -0.97
CA VAL A 290 -4.09 -2.72 -0.14
C VAL A 290 -4.42 -1.38 -0.79
N ASP A 291 -5.11 -0.53 -0.05
CA ASP A 291 -5.35 0.86 -0.44
C ASP A 291 -4.02 1.63 -0.42
N CYS A 292 -3.55 2.11 -1.57
CA CYS A 292 -2.23 2.73 -1.72
C CYS A 292 -2.34 4.20 -2.16
N GLY A 293 -1.98 5.13 -1.26
CA GLY A 293 -1.98 6.57 -1.56
C GLY A 293 -0.66 7.31 -1.38
N ASN A 294 0.42 6.66 -0.91
CA ASN A 294 1.66 7.34 -0.50
C ASN A 294 2.94 6.77 -1.13
N GLN A 295 4.06 7.46 -0.91
CA GLN A 295 5.38 7.10 -1.46
C GLN A 295 5.85 5.71 -1.02
N ALA A 296 5.62 5.32 0.23
CA ALA A 296 6.05 4.03 0.76
C ALA A 296 5.25 2.88 0.11
N CYS A 297 3.93 3.01 0.07
CA CYS A 297 3.03 2.04 -0.58
C CYS A 297 3.33 1.90 -2.07
N GLY A 298 3.62 3.02 -2.77
CA GLY A 298 4.05 2.99 -4.17
C GLY A 298 5.36 2.21 -4.36
N ALA A 299 6.33 2.38 -3.46
CA ALA A 299 7.57 1.61 -3.48
C ALA A 299 7.35 0.12 -3.15
N GLU A 300 6.48 -0.20 -2.19
CA GLU A 300 6.08 -1.57 -1.90
C GLU A 300 5.40 -2.22 -3.11
N SER A 301 4.56 -1.47 -3.84
CA SER A 301 3.89 -1.92 -5.06
C SER A 301 4.90 -2.31 -6.15
N GLU A 302 5.93 -1.50 -6.39
CA GLU A 302 7.05 -1.86 -7.26
C GLU A 302 7.78 -3.12 -6.77
N GLY A 303 8.00 -3.23 -5.46
CA GLY A 303 8.66 -4.38 -4.88
C GLY A 303 7.82 -5.67 -4.95
N TRP A 304 6.49 -5.55 -4.86
CA TRP A 304 5.55 -6.65 -5.05
C TRP A 304 5.56 -7.12 -6.49
N GLY A 305 5.55 -6.21 -7.47
CA GLY A 305 5.73 -6.55 -8.88
C GLY A 305 6.97 -7.42 -9.11
N ASP A 306 8.13 -6.98 -8.64
CA ASP A 306 9.35 -7.75 -8.79
C ASP A 306 9.30 -9.09 -8.05
N PHE A 307 8.69 -9.13 -6.86
CA PHE A 307 8.52 -10.38 -6.12
C PHE A 307 7.61 -11.37 -6.87
N MET A 308 6.51 -10.91 -7.46
CA MET A 308 5.63 -11.74 -8.29
C MET A 308 6.37 -12.30 -9.51
N ALA A 309 7.20 -11.49 -10.16
CA ALA A 309 8.05 -11.93 -11.26
C ALA A 309 9.05 -13.02 -10.84
N LEU A 310 9.72 -12.83 -9.69
CA LEU A 310 10.65 -13.82 -9.14
C LEU A 310 9.94 -15.11 -8.72
N HIS A 311 8.81 -14.99 -8.03
CA HIS A 311 7.97 -16.10 -7.57
C HIS A 311 7.40 -16.92 -8.75
N LEU A 312 7.13 -16.27 -9.89
CA LEU A 312 6.78 -16.96 -11.13
C LEU A 312 7.98 -17.68 -11.75
N SER A 313 9.18 -17.09 -11.65
CA SER A 313 10.36 -17.52 -12.40
C SER A 313 11.20 -18.62 -11.74
N LEU A 314 11.24 -18.68 -10.39
CA LEU A 314 12.03 -19.66 -9.65
C LEU A 314 11.51 -21.08 -9.90
N ARG A 315 12.42 -22.04 -10.10
CA ARG A 315 12.10 -23.44 -10.38
C ARG A 315 12.77 -24.39 -9.40
N GLU A 316 12.17 -25.56 -9.25
CA GLU A 316 12.77 -26.67 -8.53
C GLU A 316 14.16 -27.00 -9.12
N GLY A 317 15.18 -27.06 -8.25
CA GLY A 317 16.56 -27.35 -8.60
C GLY A 317 17.42 -26.12 -8.96
N ASP A 318 16.85 -24.92 -8.98
CA ASP A 318 17.64 -23.69 -9.10
C ASP A 318 18.52 -23.47 -7.83
N ASP A 319 19.63 -22.75 -8.00
CA ASP A 319 20.54 -22.40 -6.89
C ASP A 319 19.94 -21.29 -6.04
N LEU A 320 19.40 -21.64 -4.86
CA LEU A 320 18.80 -20.69 -3.92
C LEU A 320 19.79 -19.63 -3.39
N ASP A 321 21.11 -19.85 -3.49
CA ASP A 321 22.15 -18.84 -3.19
C ASP A 321 22.58 -18.04 -4.44
N GLY A 322 21.91 -18.26 -5.56
CA GLY A 322 22.18 -17.71 -6.87
C GLY A 322 21.89 -16.21 -7.01
N VAL A 323 21.94 -15.75 -8.25
CA VAL A 323 21.61 -14.39 -8.67
C VAL A 323 20.39 -14.47 -9.58
N TYR A 324 19.37 -13.67 -9.27
CA TYR A 324 18.13 -13.60 -10.02
C TYR A 324 17.90 -12.15 -10.44
N ALA A 325 17.51 -11.93 -11.68
CA ALA A 325 17.25 -10.62 -12.23
C ALA A 325 15.88 -10.61 -12.90
N VAL A 326 15.19 -9.47 -12.80
CA VAL A 326 13.91 -9.24 -13.48
C VAL A 326 14.14 -8.64 -14.87
N VAL A 327 13.24 -8.96 -15.81
CA VAL A 327 13.19 -8.36 -17.15
C VAL A 327 14.46 -8.61 -17.99
N THR A 328 15.04 -9.80 -17.91
CA THR A 328 16.31 -10.11 -18.62
C THR A 328 16.15 -10.21 -20.14
N TYR A 329 14.99 -10.68 -20.62
CA TYR A 329 14.70 -10.80 -22.05
C TYR A 329 14.48 -9.42 -22.70
N ALA A 330 13.53 -8.65 -22.18
CA ALA A 330 13.15 -7.38 -22.78
C ALA A 330 14.25 -6.30 -22.62
N SER A 331 14.96 -6.27 -21.50
CA SER A 331 16.09 -5.34 -21.28
C SER A 331 17.37 -5.71 -22.03
N LEU A 332 17.42 -6.91 -22.63
CA LEU A 332 18.57 -7.42 -23.38
C LEU A 332 19.87 -7.43 -22.56
N ASP A 333 19.78 -7.71 -21.25
CA ASP A 333 20.96 -7.89 -20.41
C ASP A 333 21.65 -9.24 -20.75
N PRO A 334 22.80 -9.24 -21.47
CA PRO A 334 23.45 -10.48 -21.88
C PRO A 334 24.07 -11.24 -20.71
N SER A 335 24.22 -10.58 -19.55
CA SER A 335 24.74 -11.21 -18.34
C SER A 335 23.64 -11.86 -17.49
N ALA A 336 22.38 -11.46 -17.72
CA ALA A 336 21.24 -11.76 -16.85
C ALA A 336 21.52 -11.49 -15.35
N TYR A 337 22.47 -10.59 -15.05
CA TYR A 337 22.95 -10.35 -13.70
C TYR A 337 22.20 -9.19 -13.04
N TYR A 338 21.92 -8.12 -13.78
CA TYR A 338 21.20 -6.97 -13.21
C TYR A 338 19.76 -6.91 -13.71
N GLY A 339 19.53 -7.29 -14.97
CA GLY A 339 18.29 -6.97 -15.66
C GLY A 339 18.04 -5.46 -15.60
N LEU A 340 16.87 -5.06 -15.10
CA LEU A 340 16.47 -3.65 -15.01
C LEU A 340 16.94 -2.93 -13.73
N ARG A 341 17.10 -3.66 -12.61
CA ARG A 341 17.35 -3.09 -11.27
C ARG A 341 18.82 -2.75 -11.03
N ARG A 342 19.13 -2.11 -9.90
CA ARG A 342 20.51 -1.66 -9.60
C ARG A 342 21.42 -2.82 -9.19
N VAL A 343 20.84 -3.88 -8.64
CA VAL A 343 21.51 -5.10 -8.17
C VAL A 343 20.66 -6.34 -8.50
N PRO A 344 21.26 -7.53 -8.62
CA PRO A 344 20.50 -8.79 -8.62
C PRO A 344 19.76 -9.01 -7.29
N TYR A 345 18.69 -9.80 -7.34
CA TYR A 345 18.14 -10.44 -6.15
C TYR A 345 18.98 -11.67 -5.80
N SER A 346 19.47 -11.70 -4.55
CA SER A 346 20.29 -12.78 -4.03
C SER A 346 20.31 -12.72 -2.52
N VAL A 347 20.36 -13.89 -1.87
CA VAL A 347 20.55 -14.01 -0.42
C VAL A 347 22.01 -13.92 0.02
N ASP A 348 22.94 -13.86 -0.96
CA ASP A 348 24.37 -13.71 -0.73
C ASP A 348 24.74 -12.21 -0.67
N PRO A 349 25.21 -11.70 0.49
CA PRO A 349 25.55 -10.29 0.67
C PRO A 349 26.75 -9.84 -0.18
N THR A 350 27.51 -10.77 -0.76
CA THR A 350 28.58 -10.43 -1.72
C THR A 350 28.05 -10.12 -3.12
N LYS A 351 26.77 -10.41 -3.39
CA LYS A 351 26.08 -10.13 -4.66
C LYS A 351 25.03 -9.02 -4.51
N ASN A 352 24.35 -8.99 -3.37
CA ASN A 352 23.40 -7.93 -3.01
C ASN A 352 23.49 -7.66 -1.50
N ALA A 353 24.09 -6.54 -1.12
CA ALA A 353 24.22 -6.08 0.26
C ALA A 353 23.19 -4.99 0.64
N LEU A 354 22.13 -4.82 -0.15
CA LEU A 354 21.06 -3.89 0.21
C LEU A 354 20.35 -4.37 1.49
N SER A 355 19.88 -3.40 2.24
CA SER A 355 19.22 -3.53 3.54
C SER A 355 18.25 -2.37 3.70
N PHE A 356 17.37 -2.45 4.70
CA PHE A 356 16.21 -1.58 4.86
C PHE A 356 16.55 -0.08 4.80
N ARG A 357 17.69 0.37 5.36
CA ARG A 357 18.09 1.79 5.29
C ARG A 357 18.30 2.34 3.87
N HIS A 358 18.50 1.48 2.86
CA HIS A 358 18.85 1.92 1.52
C HIS A 358 17.64 2.40 0.70
N ILE A 359 16.43 2.40 1.26
CA ILE A 359 15.28 3.14 0.70
C ILE A 359 15.41 4.65 0.89
N GLN A 360 16.21 5.10 1.87
CA GLN A 360 16.27 6.49 2.27
C GLN A 360 17.11 7.32 1.30
N ASN A 361 16.65 8.53 0.97
CA ASN A 361 17.46 9.48 0.21
C ASN A 361 18.71 9.91 0.98
N GLY A 362 19.82 10.01 0.24
CA GLY A 362 21.13 10.39 0.77
C GLY A 362 21.89 9.24 1.43
N GLU A 363 21.27 8.07 1.65
CA GLU A 363 21.97 6.88 2.13
C GLU A 363 22.95 6.36 1.06
N ALA A 364 24.17 6.07 1.48
CA ALA A 364 25.20 5.57 0.56
C ALA A 364 24.94 4.10 0.23
N LEU A 365 24.80 3.79 -1.06
CA LEU A 365 24.67 2.40 -1.52
C LEU A 365 25.95 1.59 -1.22
N PRO A 366 25.85 0.28 -0.96
CA PRO A 366 27.00 -0.55 -0.64
C PRO A 366 28.04 -0.57 -1.78
N ALA A 367 29.33 -0.48 -1.41
CA ALA A 367 30.45 -0.56 -2.34
C ALA A 367 31.10 -1.96 -2.38
N SER A 368 30.54 -2.94 -1.66
CA SER A 368 31.09 -4.29 -1.50
C SER A 368 30.81 -5.23 -2.67
N HIS A 369 29.87 -4.88 -3.53
CA HIS A 369 29.48 -5.67 -4.70
C HIS A 369 29.25 -4.78 -5.94
N PRO A 370 29.23 -5.35 -7.15
CA PRO A 370 28.90 -4.62 -8.36
C PRO A 370 27.49 -3.99 -8.30
N LEU A 371 27.34 -2.78 -8.85
CA LEU A 371 26.08 -2.03 -8.85
C LEU A 371 25.91 -1.27 -10.18
N LYS A 372 24.71 -1.34 -10.76
CA LYS A 372 24.29 -0.61 -11.96
C LYS A 372 23.61 0.70 -11.57
N ALA A 373 24.41 1.76 -11.37
CA ALA A 373 23.88 3.06 -10.96
C ALA A 373 22.98 3.67 -12.04
N ASN A 374 21.80 4.15 -11.65
CA ASN A 374 20.84 4.84 -12.53
C ASN A 374 20.82 6.37 -12.34
N GLY A 375 21.50 6.89 -11.31
CA GLY A 375 21.57 8.33 -11.02
C GLY A 375 20.30 8.93 -10.43
N ILE A 376 19.35 8.08 -10.01
CA ILE A 376 18.08 8.44 -9.41
C ILE A 376 18.18 8.26 -7.89
N ALA A 377 17.38 9.02 -7.13
CA ALA A 377 17.38 8.98 -5.68
C ALA A 377 16.89 7.62 -5.14
N ASN A 378 17.33 7.23 -3.95
CA ASN A 378 16.95 5.93 -3.36
C ASN A 378 15.45 5.82 -3.06
N SER A 379 14.81 6.94 -2.71
CA SER A 379 13.40 6.96 -2.35
C SER A 379 12.48 6.83 -3.54
N GLU A 380 13.00 6.93 -4.77
CA GLU A 380 12.21 6.70 -5.97
C GLU A 380 11.64 5.28 -5.93
N VAL A 381 10.37 5.12 -6.30
CA VAL A 381 9.57 3.93 -5.98
C VAL A 381 10.20 2.62 -6.48
N HIS A 382 10.80 2.61 -7.67
CA HIS A 382 11.48 1.42 -8.18
C HIS A 382 12.78 1.11 -7.41
N ASN A 383 13.53 2.15 -7.06
CA ASN A 383 14.75 2.04 -6.25
C ASN A 383 14.48 1.64 -4.80
N ALA A 384 13.34 2.02 -4.21
CA ALA A 384 12.94 1.60 -2.88
C ALA A 384 12.28 0.21 -2.91
N GLY A 385 11.50 -0.08 -3.95
CA GLY A 385 10.85 -1.38 -4.18
C GLY A 385 11.84 -2.54 -4.32
N GLU A 386 13.01 -2.34 -4.94
CA GLU A 386 14.02 -3.41 -5.00
C GLU A 386 14.52 -3.83 -3.59
N ILE A 387 14.45 -2.95 -2.58
CA ILE A 387 14.78 -3.30 -1.20
C ILE A 387 13.65 -4.13 -0.60
N TRP A 388 12.37 -3.77 -0.85
CA TRP A 388 11.22 -4.58 -0.43
C TRP A 388 11.30 -6.00 -0.98
N THR A 389 11.49 -6.14 -2.30
CA THR A 389 11.68 -7.44 -2.94
C THR A 389 12.89 -8.18 -2.39
N THR A 390 14.00 -7.49 -2.08
CA THR A 390 15.17 -8.14 -1.48
C THR A 390 14.84 -8.79 -0.14
N MET A 391 14.01 -8.15 0.69
CA MET A 391 13.55 -8.71 1.97
C MET A 391 12.59 -9.90 1.78
N LEU A 392 11.66 -9.80 0.83
CA LEU A 392 10.75 -10.89 0.49
C LEU A 392 11.46 -12.08 -0.15
N TRP A 393 12.46 -11.83 -0.99
CA TRP A 393 13.28 -12.86 -1.61
C TRP A 393 14.09 -13.65 -0.58
N GLU A 394 14.68 -12.95 0.40
CA GLU A 394 15.31 -13.62 1.56
C GLU A 394 14.32 -14.50 2.31
N SER A 395 13.11 -14.01 2.53
CA SER A 395 12.05 -14.75 3.23
C SER A 395 11.64 -16.01 2.46
N TYR A 396 11.41 -15.88 1.16
CA TYR A 396 10.98 -17.00 0.31
C TYR A 396 12.07 -18.07 0.18
N VAL A 397 13.33 -17.66 -0.01
CA VAL A 397 14.47 -18.60 -0.02
C VAL A 397 14.66 -19.25 1.35
N ALA A 398 14.49 -18.51 2.45
CA ALA A 398 14.59 -19.06 3.80
C ALA A 398 13.54 -20.15 4.05
N LEU A 399 12.29 -19.96 3.59
CA LEU A 399 11.24 -20.99 3.68
C LEU A 399 11.60 -22.26 2.91
N HIS A 400 12.10 -22.12 1.67
CA HIS A 400 12.55 -23.29 0.88
C HIS A 400 13.68 -24.05 1.58
N LYS A 401 14.62 -23.34 2.20
CA LYS A 401 15.73 -23.95 2.95
C LYS A 401 15.26 -24.59 4.26
N ALA A 402 14.31 -23.98 4.96
CA ALA A 402 13.77 -24.50 6.22
C ALA A 402 13.03 -25.83 6.02
N HIS A 403 12.26 -25.95 4.92
CA HIS A 403 11.49 -27.16 4.62
C HIS A 403 12.18 -28.14 3.65
N GLU A 404 13.50 -28.02 3.44
CA GLU A 404 14.23 -28.92 2.54
C GLU A 404 14.06 -30.39 2.98
N GLY A 405 13.43 -31.20 2.10
CA GLY A 405 13.17 -32.62 2.36
C GLY A 405 11.93 -32.90 3.22
N GLU A 406 11.23 -31.87 3.68
CA GLU A 406 9.93 -31.98 4.37
C GLU A 406 8.77 -31.68 3.41
N LEU A 407 8.82 -30.54 2.73
CA LEU A 407 7.82 -30.11 1.75
C LEU A 407 8.41 -30.11 0.34
N SER A 408 7.55 -30.31 -0.65
CA SER A 408 7.91 -30.11 -2.05
C SER A 408 8.07 -28.62 -2.37
N PHE A 409 8.79 -28.31 -3.45
CA PHE A 409 8.97 -26.95 -3.94
C PHE A 409 7.62 -26.23 -4.15
N ASP A 410 6.64 -26.91 -4.75
CA ASP A 410 5.33 -26.33 -5.03
C ASP A 410 4.49 -26.11 -3.76
N GLU A 411 4.66 -26.93 -2.72
CA GLU A 411 4.01 -26.71 -1.41
C GLU A 411 4.56 -25.47 -0.71
N VAL A 412 5.88 -25.26 -0.71
CA VAL A 412 6.50 -24.03 -0.16
C VAL A 412 6.10 -22.82 -0.98
N ARG A 413 6.05 -22.96 -2.31
CA ARG A 413 5.57 -21.91 -3.22
C ARG A 413 4.12 -21.53 -2.91
N ARG A 414 3.22 -22.49 -2.75
CA ARG A 414 1.81 -22.24 -2.37
C ARG A 414 1.72 -21.52 -1.03
N ARG A 415 2.43 -21.99 0.00
CA ARG A 415 2.46 -21.33 1.32
C ARG A 415 2.86 -19.87 1.24
N MET A 416 3.92 -19.55 0.48
CA MET A 416 4.33 -18.15 0.31
C MET A 416 3.25 -17.32 -0.39
N SER A 417 2.52 -17.87 -1.36
CA SER A 417 1.37 -17.17 -1.96
C SER A 417 0.27 -16.91 -0.95
N ASP A 418 -0.08 -17.88 -0.12
CA ASP A 418 -1.10 -17.73 0.93
C ASP A 418 -0.70 -16.64 1.95
N TYR A 419 0.58 -16.62 2.34
CA TYR A 419 1.12 -15.59 3.25
C TYR A 419 1.13 -14.19 2.65
N VAL A 420 1.41 -14.07 1.36
CA VAL A 420 1.40 -12.78 0.67
C VAL A 420 -0.02 -12.22 0.58
N VAL A 421 -1.01 -13.03 0.16
CA VAL A 421 -2.41 -12.56 0.07
C VAL A 421 -2.95 -12.19 1.45
N ALA A 422 -2.80 -13.07 2.44
CA ALA A 422 -3.27 -12.80 3.79
C ALA A 422 -2.54 -11.61 4.42
N GLY A 423 -1.23 -11.46 4.17
CA GLY A 423 -0.44 -10.33 4.64
C GLY A 423 -0.84 -8.99 4.00
N MET A 424 -1.25 -8.98 2.74
CA MET A 424 -1.81 -7.80 2.09
C MET A 424 -3.18 -7.45 2.67
N ILE A 425 -4.08 -8.42 2.82
CA ILE A 425 -5.42 -8.21 3.40
C ILE A 425 -5.35 -7.67 4.84
N LEU A 426 -4.36 -8.12 5.63
CA LEU A 426 -4.17 -7.66 7.01
C LEU A 426 -3.46 -6.30 7.12
N ALA A 427 -2.86 -5.80 6.04
CA ALA A 427 -2.12 -4.54 6.09
C ALA A 427 -3.10 -3.36 6.25
N PRO A 428 -2.75 -2.33 7.05
CA PRO A 428 -3.54 -1.11 7.08
C PRO A 428 -3.48 -0.39 5.73
N SER A 429 -4.39 0.57 5.47
CA SER A 429 -4.28 1.43 4.28
C SER A 429 -2.92 2.15 4.26
N ALA A 430 -2.34 2.23 3.06
CA ALA A 430 -1.09 2.87 2.71
C ALA A 430 0.06 2.52 3.68
N PRO A 431 0.32 1.22 3.93
CA PRO A 431 1.18 0.78 5.01
C PRO A 431 2.62 1.30 4.82
N THR A 432 3.32 1.42 5.93
CA THR A 432 4.77 1.50 5.93
C THR A 432 5.37 0.10 5.77
N PHE A 433 6.64 0.03 5.34
CA PHE A 433 7.36 -1.24 5.11
C PHE A 433 7.33 -2.18 6.32
N THR A 434 7.38 -1.62 7.55
CA THR A 434 7.31 -2.39 8.79
C THR A 434 5.88 -2.82 9.13
N GLU A 435 4.87 -2.04 8.80
CA GLU A 435 3.46 -2.44 8.95
C GLU A 435 3.11 -3.57 7.97
N GLN A 436 3.51 -3.45 6.69
CA GLN A 436 3.31 -4.51 5.71
C GLN A 436 4.08 -5.79 6.07
N ARG A 437 5.31 -5.66 6.59
CA ARG A 437 6.07 -6.79 7.17
C ARG A 437 5.30 -7.43 8.32
N ASP A 438 4.82 -6.64 9.27
CA ASP A 438 4.13 -7.15 10.47
C ASP A 438 2.81 -7.83 10.11
N ALA A 439 2.09 -7.34 9.10
CA ALA A 439 0.90 -7.99 8.55
C ALA A 439 1.21 -9.37 7.94
N ILE A 440 2.30 -9.49 7.17
CA ILE A 440 2.77 -10.79 6.65
C ILE A 440 3.15 -11.73 7.80
N LEU A 441 3.91 -11.24 8.78
CA LEU A 441 4.30 -12.04 9.94
C LEU A 441 3.09 -12.49 10.78
N ALA A 442 2.08 -11.63 10.94
CA ALA A 442 0.82 -11.98 11.62
C ALA A 442 0.06 -13.07 10.85
N ALA A 443 -0.02 -12.97 9.52
CA ALA A 443 -0.62 -14.01 8.68
C ALA A 443 0.10 -15.36 8.84
N ILE A 444 1.43 -15.34 8.85
CA ILE A 444 2.24 -16.56 9.03
C ILE A 444 2.09 -17.12 10.44
N ALA A 445 2.08 -16.28 11.47
CA ALA A 445 1.92 -16.71 12.86
C ALA A 445 0.59 -17.46 13.08
N ALA A 446 -0.46 -17.08 12.36
CA ALA A 446 -1.75 -17.76 12.42
C ALA A 446 -1.73 -19.19 11.83
N SER A 447 -0.77 -19.50 10.95
CA SER A 447 -0.65 -20.80 10.29
C SER A 447 0.48 -21.68 10.83
N SER A 448 1.66 -21.10 11.07
CA SER A 448 2.89 -21.81 11.41
C SER A 448 3.86 -20.94 12.22
N GLN A 449 4.06 -21.32 13.48
CA GLN A 449 5.04 -20.69 14.36
C GLN A 449 6.49 -20.83 13.84
N GLU A 450 6.81 -21.92 13.14
CA GLU A 450 8.14 -22.17 12.56
C GLU A 450 8.42 -21.27 11.37
N ASP A 451 7.45 -21.14 10.46
CA ASP A 451 7.54 -20.26 9.29
C ASP A 451 7.64 -18.80 9.77
N PHE A 452 6.91 -18.43 10.83
CA PHE A 452 6.96 -17.09 11.42
C PHE A 452 8.38 -16.74 11.88
N LEU A 453 9.04 -17.62 12.63
CA LEU A 453 10.42 -17.39 13.08
C LEU A 453 11.41 -17.38 11.92
N THR A 454 11.19 -18.24 10.91
CA THR A 454 12.00 -18.30 9.69
C THR A 454 11.96 -16.99 8.92
N VAL A 455 10.75 -16.48 8.65
CA VAL A 455 10.53 -15.26 7.87
C VAL A 455 10.92 -14.02 8.68
N ALA A 456 10.62 -13.96 9.98
CA ALA A 456 11.10 -12.87 10.82
C ALA A 456 12.63 -12.78 10.82
N GLY A 457 13.33 -13.92 10.87
CA GLY A 457 14.79 -13.99 10.76
C GLY A 457 15.31 -13.49 9.41
N ALA A 458 14.60 -13.76 8.32
CA ALA A 458 14.95 -13.28 6.99
C ALA A 458 14.81 -11.76 6.84
N PHE A 459 13.74 -11.17 7.38
CA PHE A 459 13.59 -9.71 7.47
C PHE A 459 14.70 -9.08 8.33
N ALA A 460 14.99 -9.65 9.51
CA ALA A 460 16.07 -9.19 10.37
C ALA A 460 17.44 -9.21 9.67
N LYS A 461 17.74 -10.24 8.88
CA LYS A 461 18.98 -10.31 8.08
C LYS A 461 19.16 -9.11 7.14
N ARG A 462 18.07 -8.46 6.73
CA ARG A 462 18.06 -7.27 5.86
C ARG A 462 17.78 -5.96 6.59
N GLY A 463 17.92 -5.93 7.92
CA GLY A 463 17.77 -4.72 8.72
C GLY A 463 16.33 -4.37 9.08
N ALA A 464 15.37 -5.25 8.78
CA ALA A 464 13.96 -5.11 9.12
C ALA A 464 13.54 -6.04 10.27
N GLY A 465 14.40 -6.19 11.29
CA GLY A 465 14.17 -6.98 12.50
C GLY A 465 13.07 -6.40 13.40
N THR A 466 12.80 -7.05 14.53
CA THR A 466 11.61 -6.79 15.36
C THR A 466 11.44 -5.30 15.72
N CYS A 467 12.53 -4.59 15.96
CA CYS A 467 12.53 -3.19 16.39
C CYS A 467 12.90 -2.21 15.28
N ALA A 468 12.92 -2.65 14.02
CA ALA A 468 13.12 -1.76 12.90
C ALA A 468 11.96 -0.76 12.79
N ILE A 469 12.27 0.45 12.36
CA ILE A 469 11.31 1.56 12.26
C ILE A 469 11.31 2.05 10.81
N SER A 470 10.12 2.15 10.21
CA SER A 470 9.94 2.77 8.91
C SER A 470 10.00 4.30 8.98
N PRO A 471 10.24 4.98 7.86
CA PRO A 471 9.98 6.41 7.75
C PRO A 471 8.53 6.75 8.12
N PRO A 472 8.24 8.00 8.53
CA PRO A 472 6.86 8.45 8.69
C PRO A 472 6.03 8.20 7.43
N LYS A 473 4.76 7.81 7.59
CA LYS A 473 3.83 7.44 6.50
C LYS A 473 3.72 8.50 5.39
N ALA A 474 3.79 9.78 5.76
CA ALA A 474 3.74 10.91 4.82
C ALA A 474 5.10 11.28 4.16
N SER A 475 6.17 10.54 4.44
CA SER A 475 7.51 10.85 3.92
C SER A 475 7.61 10.58 2.42
N THR A 476 8.01 11.58 1.64
CA THR A 476 8.27 11.46 0.21
C THR A 476 9.73 11.13 -0.13
N ASP A 477 10.65 11.33 0.82
CA ASP A 477 12.09 11.05 0.68
C ASP A 477 12.54 9.78 1.43
N LEU A 478 11.58 9.12 2.09
CA LEU A 478 11.74 7.93 2.90
C LEU A 478 12.81 8.07 3.97
N ILE A 479 13.10 9.28 4.49
CA ILE A 479 14.06 9.46 5.58
C ILE A 479 13.40 9.10 6.93
N GLY A 480 14.12 8.36 7.76
CA GLY A 480 13.68 7.97 9.11
C GLY A 480 13.85 6.50 9.43
N VAL A 481 14.43 5.69 8.53
CA VAL A 481 14.64 4.26 8.79
C VAL A 481 15.61 4.07 9.95
N VAL A 482 15.20 3.21 10.89
CA VAL A 482 16.08 2.62 11.90
C VAL A 482 16.15 1.13 11.64
N GLU A 483 17.35 0.61 11.35
CA GLU A 483 17.53 -0.82 11.12
C GLU A 483 17.60 -1.58 12.45
N ASP A 484 17.05 -2.78 12.42
CA ASP A 484 17.27 -3.81 13.44
C ASP A 484 17.65 -5.12 12.76
N PHE A 485 18.69 -5.78 13.27
CA PHE A 485 19.19 -7.04 12.70
C PHE A 485 18.92 -8.25 13.62
N GLU A 486 18.12 -8.05 14.66
CA GLU A 486 17.85 -9.05 15.68
C GLU A 486 16.37 -9.41 15.74
N LEU A 487 16.11 -10.62 16.26
CA LEU A 487 14.78 -11.00 16.73
C LEU A 487 14.70 -10.66 18.21
N ARG A 488 13.65 -9.94 18.60
CA ARG A 488 13.46 -9.49 19.98
C ARG A 488 12.05 -9.79 20.45
N ALA A 489 11.88 -9.75 21.77
CA ALA A 489 10.56 -9.79 22.36
C ALA A 489 9.86 -8.44 22.13
N ARG A 490 8.54 -8.46 22.01
CA ARG A 490 7.75 -7.23 21.97
C ARG A 490 6.42 -7.53 22.63
N GLY A 491 6.33 -7.17 23.91
CA GLY A 491 5.08 -7.28 24.64
C GLY A 491 4.06 -6.28 24.11
N THR A 492 2.79 -6.57 24.31
CA THR A 492 1.71 -5.61 24.20
C THR A 492 0.61 -5.99 25.18
N ILE A 493 -0.11 -5.00 25.68
CA ILE A 493 -1.30 -5.24 26.51
C ILE A 493 -2.48 -5.30 25.55
N THR A 494 -3.04 -6.50 25.32
CA THR A 494 -4.12 -6.76 24.36
C THR A 494 -5.50 -6.44 24.93
N SER A 495 -5.71 -6.74 26.20
CA SER A 495 -6.96 -6.46 26.91
C SER A 495 -6.67 -6.08 28.35
N ALA A 496 -7.59 -5.35 28.95
CA ALA A 496 -7.64 -5.20 30.39
C ALA A 496 -9.08 -4.91 30.81
N ALA A 497 -9.55 -5.56 31.87
CA ALA A 497 -10.89 -5.37 32.41
C ALA A 497 -10.89 -5.62 33.91
N VAL A 498 -11.76 -4.90 34.61
CA VAL A 498 -12.07 -5.14 36.02
C VAL A 498 -13.41 -5.86 36.10
N SER A 499 -13.54 -6.80 37.04
CA SER A 499 -14.81 -7.46 37.38
C SER A 499 -14.86 -7.73 38.87
N ASP A 500 -16.05 -7.79 39.46
CA ASP A 500 -16.40 -8.09 40.87
C ASP A 500 -16.50 -9.60 41.18
N ASN A 501 -15.95 -10.43 40.30
CA ASN A 501 -16.17 -11.88 40.27
C ASN A 501 -15.65 -12.68 41.49
N LEU A 502 -14.88 -12.10 42.42
CA LEU A 502 -14.34 -12.82 43.58
C LEU A 502 -15.28 -12.76 44.79
N LEU A 503 -15.87 -11.61 45.06
CA LEU A 503 -16.90 -11.36 46.06
C LEU A 503 -17.76 -10.19 45.58
N SER A 504 -18.97 -10.51 45.14
CA SER A 504 -19.92 -9.53 44.62
C SER A 504 -21.20 -9.51 45.45
N CYS A 505 -21.83 -8.35 45.52
CA CYS A 505 -23.04 -8.04 46.25
C CYS A 505 -24.26 -7.87 45.33
N ASP A 506 -24.06 -7.53 44.05
CA ASP A 506 -25.11 -7.44 43.02
C ASP A 506 -24.77 -7.99 41.62
N ASP A 507 -23.52 -8.42 41.38
CA ASP A 507 -23.02 -9.11 40.18
C ASP A 507 -23.19 -8.27 38.90
N ASP A 508 -22.91 -6.97 39.00
CA ASP A 508 -23.10 -5.99 37.92
C ASP A 508 -21.82 -5.77 37.07
N GLY A 509 -20.68 -6.33 37.49
CA GLY A 509 -19.39 -6.22 36.82
C GLY A 509 -18.52 -5.04 37.27
N VAL A 510 -19.01 -4.21 38.19
CA VAL A 510 -18.31 -3.08 38.81
C VAL A 510 -17.88 -3.48 40.19
N VAL A 511 -16.65 -3.17 40.57
CA VAL A 511 -16.18 -3.47 41.93
C VAL A 511 -16.60 -2.33 42.83
N ASP A 512 -17.43 -2.65 43.82
CA ASP A 512 -17.98 -1.68 44.76
C ASP A 512 -17.37 -1.78 46.16
N VAL A 513 -17.80 -0.87 47.05
CA VAL A 513 -17.41 -0.93 48.46
C VAL A 513 -17.92 -2.24 49.08
N ASP A 514 -17.07 -2.87 49.89
CA ASP A 514 -17.30 -4.20 50.50
C ASP A 514 -17.22 -5.40 49.53
N GLU A 515 -16.89 -5.16 48.26
CA GLU A 515 -16.67 -6.20 47.25
C GLU A 515 -15.18 -6.54 47.04
N LEU A 516 -14.95 -7.64 46.33
CA LEU A 516 -13.63 -8.07 45.88
C LEU A 516 -13.71 -8.50 44.42
N GLY A 517 -12.86 -7.90 43.60
CA GLY A 517 -12.78 -8.16 42.18
C GLY A 517 -11.41 -8.59 41.69
N GLU A 518 -11.33 -8.78 40.38
CA GLU A 518 -10.12 -9.09 39.64
C GLU A 518 -9.93 -8.11 38.47
N LEU A 519 -8.75 -7.49 38.40
CA LEU A 519 -8.23 -6.84 37.20
C LEU A 519 -7.52 -7.91 36.36
N THR A 520 -8.16 -8.34 35.28
CA THR A 520 -7.58 -9.27 34.30
C THR A 520 -6.95 -8.47 33.16
N VAL A 521 -5.68 -8.75 32.86
CA VAL A 521 -4.89 -8.08 31.81
C VAL A 521 -4.35 -9.11 30.82
N GLY A 522 -4.75 -9.00 29.56
CA GLY A 522 -4.19 -9.78 28.46
C GLY A 522 -2.85 -9.19 28.00
N ILE A 523 -1.84 -10.03 27.94
CA ILE A 523 -0.49 -9.68 27.50
C ILE A 523 -0.10 -10.62 26.39
N ARG A 524 0.19 -10.07 25.21
CA ARG A 524 0.66 -10.85 24.07
C ARG A 524 2.09 -10.49 23.71
N ASN A 525 2.90 -11.50 23.37
CA ASN A 525 4.20 -11.26 22.77
C ASN A 525 4.06 -11.23 21.24
N VAL A 526 4.01 -10.04 20.66
CA VAL A 526 3.99 -9.88 19.19
C VAL A 526 5.39 -9.95 18.57
N GLY A 527 6.44 -10.06 19.38
CA GLY A 527 7.83 -10.19 18.94
C GLY A 527 8.20 -11.60 18.47
N ALA A 528 9.43 -11.72 17.96
CA ALA A 528 9.99 -12.97 17.43
C ALA A 528 11.01 -13.63 18.37
N ALA A 529 11.09 -13.17 19.63
CA ALA A 529 11.80 -13.84 20.72
C ALA A 529 10.94 -13.86 22.00
N PRO A 530 11.16 -14.80 22.94
CA PRO A 530 10.37 -14.88 24.17
C PRO A 530 10.54 -13.63 25.05
N ILE A 531 9.45 -13.16 25.65
CA ILE A 531 9.52 -12.25 26.80
C ILE A 531 10.07 -13.07 27.97
N ALA A 532 11.23 -12.69 28.48
CA ALA A 532 11.89 -13.45 29.53
C ALA A 532 11.06 -13.48 30.84
N ALA A 533 11.12 -14.62 31.53
CA ALA A 533 10.54 -14.73 32.87
C ALA A 533 11.11 -13.63 33.80
N GLY A 534 10.24 -13.02 34.61
CA GLY A 534 10.60 -11.90 35.47
C GLY A 534 10.24 -10.52 34.93
N ALA A 535 9.62 -10.43 33.75
CA ALA A 535 8.89 -9.23 33.34
C ALA A 535 7.80 -8.90 34.39
N ILE A 536 7.45 -7.62 34.53
CA ILE A 536 6.54 -7.12 35.56
C ILE A 536 5.36 -6.43 34.89
N LEU A 537 4.15 -6.84 35.24
CA LEU A 537 2.94 -6.05 35.03
C LEU A 537 2.65 -5.29 36.33
N GLU A 538 2.41 -3.99 36.26
CA GLU A 538 2.02 -3.18 37.42
C GLU A 538 0.93 -2.16 37.08
N VAL A 539 0.14 -1.79 38.09
CA VAL A 539 -0.69 -0.58 38.06
C VAL A 539 0.15 0.55 38.67
N VAL A 540 0.46 1.56 37.86
CA VAL A 540 1.33 2.67 38.23
C VAL A 540 0.53 3.68 39.03
N ASP A 541 1.06 4.06 40.21
CA ASP A 541 0.50 5.10 41.08
C ASP A 541 -1.04 5.01 41.21
N PRO A 542 -1.61 3.85 41.62
CA PRO A 542 -3.05 3.66 41.66
C PRO A 542 -3.72 4.69 42.57
N ASP A 543 -4.94 5.10 42.20
CA ASP A 543 -5.73 5.99 43.02
C ASP A 543 -5.92 5.39 44.43
N PRO A 544 -5.79 6.17 45.52
CA PRO A 544 -5.95 5.67 46.88
C PRO A 544 -7.30 4.97 47.15
N SER A 545 -8.34 5.30 46.39
CA SER A 545 -9.65 4.65 46.48
C SER A 545 -9.68 3.25 45.87
N LEU A 546 -8.66 2.86 45.09
CA LEU A 546 -8.52 1.52 44.53
C LEU A 546 -7.42 0.73 45.27
N VAL A 547 -7.83 -0.31 45.98
CA VAL A 547 -6.96 -1.14 46.82
C VAL A 547 -6.57 -2.42 46.07
N PHE A 548 -5.29 -2.78 46.11
CA PHE A 548 -4.78 -4.05 45.58
C PHE A 548 -4.29 -4.93 46.74
N PRO A 549 -5.12 -5.85 47.28
CA PRO A 549 -4.81 -6.59 48.51
C PRO A 549 -3.51 -7.42 48.46
N ASP A 550 -3.20 -7.98 47.29
CA ASP A 550 -2.01 -8.79 47.05
C ASP A 550 -0.82 -7.96 46.49
N GLY A 551 -1.00 -6.65 46.37
CA GLY A 551 -0.08 -5.72 45.72
C GLY A 551 -0.48 -5.40 44.28
N ALA A 552 -0.15 -4.18 43.84
CA ALA A 552 -0.50 -3.67 42.51
C ALA A 552 0.47 -4.13 41.40
N SER A 553 1.26 -5.18 41.63
CA SER A 553 2.21 -5.69 40.63
C SER A 553 2.36 -7.20 40.66
N LEU A 554 2.59 -7.78 39.48
CA LEU A 554 2.72 -9.20 39.24
C LEU A 554 3.97 -9.49 38.41
N MET A 555 4.76 -10.48 38.85
CA MET A 555 5.87 -11.02 38.07
C MET A 555 5.35 -12.07 37.10
N LEU A 556 5.67 -11.91 35.82
CA LEU A 556 5.17 -12.75 34.74
C LEU A 556 6.11 -13.95 34.49
N PRO A 557 5.56 -15.10 34.05
CA PRO A 557 6.35 -16.18 33.48
C PRO A 557 6.99 -15.77 32.14
N GLU A 558 7.78 -16.66 31.55
CA GLU A 558 8.19 -16.49 30.16
C GLU A 558 6.96 -16.55 29.24
N ILE A 559 6.90 -15.68 28.24
CA ILE A 559 5.83 -15.66 27.22
C ILE A 559 6.48 -15.88 25.86
N ALA A 560 6.19 -17.02 25.23
CA ALA A 560 6.75 -17.38 23.93
C ALA A 560 6.30 -16.41 22.82
N PRO A 561 6.99 -16.36 21.67
CA PRO A 561 6.52 -15.59 20.52
C PRO A 561 5.08 -15.96 20.16
N GLN A 562 4.24 -14.95 19.92
CA GLN A 562 2.81 -15.04 19.59
C GLN A 562 1.90 -15.63 20.68
N GLU A 563 2.45 -16.01 21.83
CA GLU A 563 1.66 -16.45 22.98
C GLU A 563 0.96 -15.27 23.66
N GLU A 564 -0.24 -15.54 24.16
CA GLU A 564 -1.02 -14.62 24.99
C GLU A 564 -1.18 -15.20 26.39
N LEU A 565 -0.93 -14.35 27.39
CA LEU A 565 -1.05 -14.64 28.81
C LEU A 565 -2.14 -13.74 29.40
N LEU A 566 -3.07 -14.32 30.15
CA LEU A 566 -3.96 -13.56 31.02
C LEU A 566 -3.34 -13.47 32.41
N ALA A 567 -2.98 -12.26 32.81
CA ALA A 567 -2.51 -11.91 34.15
C ALA A 567 -3.66 -11.37 34.99
N ALA A 568 -3.66 -11.64 36.29
CA ALA A 568 -4.72 -11.26 37.21
C ALA A 568 -4.16 -10.56 38.44
N LEU A 569 -4.77 -9.45 38.84
CA LEU A 569 -4.50 -8.72 40.08
C LEU A 569 -5.81 -8.58 40.87
N THR A 570 -5.79 -8.98 42.14
CA THR A 570 -6.93 -8.77 43.05
C THR A 570 -7.14 -7.27 43.30
N VAL A 571 -8.39 -6.81 43.22
CA VAL A 571 -8.78 -5.40 43.38
C VAL A 571 -9.97 -5.27 44.33
N ALA A 572 -10.00 -4.20 45.12
CA ALA A 572 -11.10 -3.81 46.01
C ALA A 572 -11.22 -2.28 46.05
N VAL A 573 -12.33 -1.75 46.55
CA VAL A 573 -12.54 -0.30 46.73
C VAL A 573 -12.37 0.09 48.20
N ASP A 574 -11.80 1.26 48.45
CA ASP A 574 -11.68 1.84 49.79
C ASP A 574 -13.05 2.17 50.39
N ASP A 575 -13.25 1.82 51.66
CA ASP A 575 -14.52 1.94 52.36
C ASP A 575 -15.00 3.39 52.58
N ALA A 576 -14.17 4.40 52.28
CA ALA A 576 -14.53 5.81 52.36
C ALA A 576 -15.18 6.37 51.08
N LEU A 577 -15.22 5.62 49.98
CA LEU A 577 -15.88 6.05 48.75
C LEU A 577 -17.42 5.97 48.90
N VAL A 578 -18.13 6.97 48.38
CA VAL A 578 -19.60 7.10 48.56
C VAL A 578 -20.32 7.31 47.23
N ASP A 579 -19.72 8.04 46.29
CA ASP A 579 -20.24 8.20 44.93
C ASP A 579 -19.52 7.24 43.99
N HIS A 580 -20.08 6.98 42.80
CA HIS A 580 -19.33 6.31 41.75
C HIS A 580 -18.15 7.17 41.33
N LEU A 581 -17.03 6.51 41.03
CA LEU A 581 -15.80 7.19 40.67
C LEU A 581 -15.26 6.63 39.37
N PRO A 582 -15.33 7.41 38.28
CA PRO A 582 -14.54 7.15 37.09
C PRO A 582 -13.05 7.29 37.43
N LEU A 583 -12.27 6.26 37.11
CA LEU A 583 -10.83 6.21 37.31
C LEU A 583 -10.14 5.82 36.00
N THR A 584 -8.87 6.20 35.85
CA THR A 584 -8.04 5.74 34.75
C THR A 584 -6.80 5.06 35.32
N LEU A 585 -6.71 3.74 35.14
CA LEU A 585 -5.54 2.97 35.56
C LEU A 585 -4.44 3.07 34.52
N THR A 586 -3.21 3.35 34.97
CA THR A 586 -2.04 3.23 34.10
C THR A 586 -1.43 1.84 34.29
N LEU A 587 -1.66 0.95 33.34
CA LEU A 587 -1.07 -0.39 33.32
C LEU A 587 0.32 -0.30 32.67
N ARG A 588 1.37 -0.72 33.37
CA ARG A 588 2.73 -0.79 32.83
C ARG A 588 3.22 -2.22 32.75
N LEU A 589 3.64 -2.63 31.57
CA LEU A 589 4.44 -3.82 31.33
C LEU A 589 5.91 -3.42 31.22
N SER A 590 6.76 -3.95 32.11
CA SER A 590 8.21 -3.70 32.13
C SER A 590 8.98 -5.00 31.92
N GLY A 591 9.98 -5.00 31.02
CA GLY A 591 10.77 -6.20 30.73
C GLY A 591 12.07 -5.90 30.00
N ALA A 592 13.14 -6.59 30.35
CA ALA A 592 14.44 -6.38 29.72
C ALA A 592 14.56 -7.14 28.38
N GLY A 593 15.08 -6.45 27.35
CA GLY A 593 15.50 -7.08 26.09
C GLY A 593 14.49 -7.05 24.94
N GLY A 594 13.35 -6.38 25.11
CA GLY A 594 12.41 -6.09 24.03
C GLY A 594 12.75 -4.81 23.24
N CYS A 595 11.90 -4.44 22.29
CA CYS A 595 12.01 -3.15 21.59
C CYS A 595 11.76 -1.97 22.53
N ASP A 596 10.77 -2.13 23.40
CA ASP A 596 10.35 -1.16 24.39
C ASP A 596 10.70 -1.73 25.78
N GLU A 597 11.40 -0.95 26.61
CA GLU A 597 11.72 -1.36 27.99
C GLU A 597 10.47 -1.35 28.88
N THR A 598 9.53 -0.45 28.57
CA THR A 598 8.27 -0.26 29.26
C THR A 598 7.16 0.06 28.27
N ILE A 599 6.01 -0.56 28.43
CA ILE A 599 4.80 -0.29 27.65
C ILE A 599 3.71 0.09 28.64
N GLU A 600 3.05 1.22 28.38
CA GLU A 600 1.96 1.71 29.20
C GLU A 600 0.66 1.70 28.41
N ARG A 601 -0.44 1.30 29.07
CA ARG A 601 -1.79 1.37 28.54
C ARG A 601 -2.70 1.98 29.61
N LEU A 602 -3.50 2.96 29.22
CA LEU A 602 -4.54 3.48 30.09
C LEU A 602 -5.77 2.58 30.01
N LEU A 603 -6.38 2.32 31.17
CA LEU A 603 -7.65 1.61 31.29
C LEU A 603 -8.62 2.49 32.08
N PRO A 604 -9.55 3.18 31.41
CA PRO A 604 -10.70 3.78 32.06
C PRO A 604 -11.55 2.69 32.72
N ILE A 605 -11.96 2.92 33.96
CA ILE A 605 -12.86 2.07 34.72
C ILE A 605 -13.84 2.95 35.51
N VAL A 606 -14.96 2.38 35.91
CA VAL A 606 -15.82 2.93 36.95
C VAL A 606 -15.77 1.97 38.14
N VAL A 607 -15.80 2.52 39.35
CA VAL A 607 -15.92 1.77 40.61
C VAL A 607 -17.01 2.38 41.48
N ASN A 608 -17.60 1.59 42.37
CA ASN A 608 -18.63 2.04 43.32
C ASN A 608 -19.88 2.62 42.64
N GLY A 609 -20.37 1.99 41.57
CA GLY A 609 -21.40 2.57 40.72
C GLY A 609 -22.24 1.59 39.93
N ASP A 610 -23.53 1.92 39.80
CA ASP A 610 -24.54 1.18 39.04
C ASP A 610 -24.89 1.89 37.72
N VAL A 611 -25.30 1.14 36.70
CA VAL A 611 -25.90 1.69 35.47
C VAL A 611 -27.43 1.75 35.59
N LEU A 612 -27.98 2.97 35.58
CA LEU A 612 -29.43 3.17 35.53
C LEU A 612 -29.90 3.36 34.09
N VAL A 613 -30.63 2.36 33.58
CA VAL A 613 -31.16 2.33 32.21
C VAL A 613 -32.19 3.43 31.95
N GLU A 614 -32.15 4.04 30.76
CA GLU A 614 -33.08 5.09 30.28
C GLU A 614 -33.28 6.24 31.30
N SER A 615 -32.20 6.75 31.88
CA SER A 615 -32.22 7.72 32.98
C SER A 615 -31.64 9.10 32.64
N SER A 616 -30.99 9.23 31.47
CA SER A 616 -30.33 10.46 31.03
C SER A 616 -30.81 10.99 29.68
N LYS A 617 -30.61 12.30 29.46
CA LYS A 617 -30.76 12.98 28.16
C LYS A 617 -29.41 13.23 27.47
N ILE A 618 -28.35 12.76 28.11
CA ILE A 618 -26.95 12.88 27.71
C ILE A 618 -26.45 11.45 27.55
N ASP A 619 -25.80 11.19 26.43
CA ASP A 619 -24.94 10.05 26.21
C ASP A 619 -23.50 10.56 26.19
N ASP A 620 -22.82 10.42 27.33
CA ASP A 620 -21.38 10.67 27.45
C ASP A 620 -20.56 9.49 26.92
N VAL A 621 -21.20 8.50 26.29
CA VAL A 621 -20.59 7.32 25.69
C VAL A 621 -19.91 6.42 26.73
N GLU A 622 -20.03 6.67 28.04
CA GLU A 622 -19.35 5.89 29.10
C GLU A 622 -20.16 4.71 29.63
N ALA A 623 -21.47 4.67 29.37
CA ALA A 623 -22.27 3.51 29.74
C ALA A 623 -21.78 2.25 28.99
N PRO A 624 -21.66 1.08 29.64
CA PRO A 624 -21.16 -0.13 28.98
C PRO A 624 -21.97 -0.51 27.73
N ALA A 625 -23.30 -0.38 27.81
CA ALA A 625 -24.20 -0.56 26.67
C ALA A 625 -24.47 0.78 25.96
N THR A 626 -24.59 0.75 24.63
CA THR A 626 -25.00 1.92 23.86
C THR A 626 -26.43 1.78 23.37
N ALA A 627 -27.17 2.88 23.40
CA ALA A 627 -28.51 2.97 22.86
C ALA A 627 -28.52 3.31 21.34
N TRP A 628 -27.36 3.67 20.77
CA TRP A 628 -27.22 3.98 19.35
C TRP A 628 -27.20 2.73 18.50
N SER A 629 -27.63 2.87 17.25
CA SER A 629 -27.59 1.81 16.24
C SER A 629 -26.72 2.22 15.07
N VAL A 630 -25.86 1.31 14.62
CA VAL A 630 -25.04 1.47 13.41
C VAL A 630 -25.84 1.02 12.19
N GLY A 631 -25.68 1.71 11.06
CA GLY A 631 -26.33 1.37 9.80
C GLY A 631 -25.51 1.77 8.57
N GLY A 632 -25.96 1.29 7.41
CA GLY A 632 -25.23 1.35 6.15
C GLY A 632 -24.62 0.00 5.77
N ASP A 633 -24.20 -0.13 4.51
CA ASP A 633 -23.48 -1.33 4.06
C ASP A 633 -22.12 -1.39 4.76
N GLU A 634 -21.83 -2.50 5.43
CA GLU A 634 -20.64 -2.69 6.28
C GLU A 634 -20.45 -1.62 7.37
N GLY A 635 -21.56 -1.05 7.88
CA GLY A 635 -21.52 0.00 8.91
C GLY A 635 -20.67 -0.36 10.14
N ASP A 636 -20.72 -1.60 10.61
CA ASP A 636 -19.96 -2.09 11.78
C ASP A 636 -18.44 -2.19 11.51
N ALA A 637 -18.01 -2.11 10.24
CA ALA A 637 -16.60 -2.05 9.86
C ALA A 637 -16.06 -0.61 9.76
N ILE A 638 -16.94 0.40 9.86
CA ILE A 638 -16.60 1.84 9.79
C ILE A 638 -16.87 2.52 11.13
N TRP A 639 -17.98 2.18 11.80
CA TRP A 639 -18.37 2.79 13.06
C TRP A 639 -18.06 1.88 14.24
N SER A 640 -17.36 2.41 15.23
CA SER A 640 -17.00 1.69 16.46
C SER A 640 -16.98 2.63 17.67
N ARG A 641 -17.14 2.08 18.88
CA ARG A 641 -16.82 2.79 20.12
C ARG A 641 -15.36 2.55 20.45
N GLN A 642 -14.56 3.61 20.45
CA GLN A 642 -13.13 3.58 20.75
C GLN A 642 -12.90 3.99 22.21
N VAL A 643 -11.78 3.55 22.79
CA VAL A 643 -11.36 3.89 24.16
C VAL A 643 -10.19 4.87 24.08
N GLY A 644 -10.40 6.09 24.58
CA GLY A 644 -9.40 7.15 24.72
C GLY A 644 -8.88 7.31 26.16
N LEU A 645 -8.06 8.33 26.38
CA LEU A 645 -7.53 8.66 27.72
C LEU A 645 -8.61 9.21 28.66
N ASP A 646 -9.61 9.88 28.09
CA ASP A 646 -10.67 10.57 28.81
C ASP A 646 -11.98 9.76 28.91
N GLY A 647 -12.02 8.55 28.32
CA GLY A 647 -13.23 7.74 28.24
C GLY A 647 -13.46 7.10 26.87
N HIS A 648 -14.68 6.66 26.61
CA HIS A 648 -15.11 6.15 25.32
C HIS A 648 -15.60 7.28 24.40
N HIS A 649 -15.47 7.10 23.09
CA HIS A 649 -16.11 7.95 22.10
C HIS A 649 -16.55 7.11 20.90
N TRP A 650 -17.45 7.64 20.08
CA TRP A 650 -17.76 7.07 18.77
C TRP A 650 -16.70 7.48 17.76
N HIS A 651 -16.23 6.54 16.95
CA HIS A 651 -15.35 6.77 15.81
C HIS A 651 -16.01 6.23 14.53
N GLY A 652 -15.98 7.02 13.46
CA GLY A 652 -16.35 6.58 12.11
C GLY A 652 -15.19 6.75 11.14
N ASP A 653 -14.68 5.66 10.55
CA ASP A 653 -13.56 5.68 9.61
C ASP A 653 -13.87 6.44 8.30
N ASP A 654 -12.90 7.20 7.81
CA ASP A 654 -12.92 7.75 6.45
C ASP A 654 -12.17 6.81 5.50
N VAL A 655 -12.90 5.92 4.83
CA VAL A 655 -12.33 4.81 4.05
C VAL A 655 -12.14 5.19 2.58
N GLY A 656 -11.02 4.76 1.97
CA GLY A 656 -10.70 4.93 0.54
C GLY A 656 -11.53 4.08 -0.44
N ARG A 657 -12.77 3.78 -0.07
CA ARG A 657 -13.76 3.12 -0.92
C ARG A 657 -15.11 3.77 -0.71
N LYS A 658 -15.96 3.73 -1.72
CA LYS A 658 -17.29 4.31 -1.62
C LYS A 658 -18.09 3.66 -0.50
N SER A 659 -18.51 4.46 0.48
CA SER A 659 -19.33 4.01 1.61
C SER A 659 -20.42 5.01 1.96
N ASP A 660 -21.49 4.53 2.59
CA ASP A 660 -22.64 5.32 3.04
C ASP A 660 -23.17 4.78 4.37
N THR A 661 -22.65 5.28 5.50
CA THR A 661 -22.86 4.68 6.83
C THR A 661 -23.20 5.73 7.88
N TRP A 662 -23.80 5.29 9.00
CA TRP A 662 -24.22 6.20 10.07
C TRP A 662 -24.35 5.52 11.44
N ILE A 663 -24.27 6.33 12.49
CA ILE A 663 -24.85 6.01 13.81
C ILE A 663 -26.17 6.76 14.00
N MET A 664 -27.17 6.10 14.59
CA MET A 664 -28.52 6.62 14.76
C MET A 664 -28.98 6.52 16.22
N SER A 665 -29.53 7.62 16.73
CA SER A 665 -30.03 7.73 18.09
C SER A 665 -31.28 6.87 18.34
N PRO A 666 -31.59 6.56 19.61
CA PRO A 666 -32.95 6.17 20.02
C PRO A 666 -34.00 7.22 19.65
N GLN A 667 -35.28 6.89 19.88
CA GLN A 667 -36.36 7.83 19.67
C GLN A 667 -36.35 8.95 20.73
N LEU A 668 -36.31 10.19 20.26
CA LEU A 668 -36.35 11.41 21.05
C LEU A 668 -37.78 11.97 21.05
N LYS A 669 -38.33 12.31 22.23
CA LYS A 669 -39.64 12.95 22.36
C LYS A 669 -39.43 14.43 22.66
N VAL A 670 -39.56 15.27 21.64
CA VAL A 670 -39.35 16.72 21.79
C VAL A 670 -40.50 17.32 22.59
N ALA A 671 -40.18 18.18 23.56
CA ALA A 671 -41.16 18.91 24.35
C ALA A 671 -42.02 19.79 23.44
N ALA A 672 -43.28 20.01 23.82
CA ALA A 672 -44.21 20.80 23.03
C ALA A 672 -43.92 22.32 23.10
N ASP A 673 -43.13 22.75 24.08
CA ASP A 673 -42.88 24.14 24.43
C ASP A 673 -41.39 24.51 24.57
N GLU A 674 -40.48 23.61 24.20
CA GLU A 674 -39.03 23.85 24.16
C GLU A 674 -38.44 23.44 22.79
N PRO A 675 -37.37 24.12 22.32
CA PRO A 675 -36.68 23.72 21.10
C PRO A 675 -35.82 22.47 21.34
N LEU A 676 -35.66 21.63 20.31
CA LEU A 676 -34.66 20.56 20.35
C LEU A 676 -33.27 21.17 20.14
N VAL A 677 -32.40 21.01 21.13
CA VAL A 677 -31.00 21.43 21.04
C VAL A 677 -30.12 20.19 21.14
N ILE A 678 -29.26 20.00 20.14
CA ILE A 678 -28.26 18.92 20.09
C ILE A 678 -26.91 19.55 20.43
N SER A 679 -26.17 18.99 21.38
CA SER A 679 -24.77 19.35 21.60
C SER A 679 -23.90 18.12 21.64
N LEU A 680 -22.67 18.23 21.15
CA LEU A 680 -21.67 17.17 21.13
C LEU A 680 -20.27 17.78 21.09
N GLU A 681 -19.26 16.98 21.35
CA GLU A 681 -17.86 17.27 21.04
C GLU A 681 -17.43 16.40 19.87
N HIS A 682 -16.64 16.94 18.94
CA HIS A 682 -16.15 16.15 17.82
C HIS A 682 -14.78 16.57 17.29
N ALA A 683 -14.03 15.61 16.76
CA ALA A 683 -12.86 15.84 15.92
C ALA A 683 -13.08 15.12 14.58
N TYR A 684 -12.71 15.72 13.45
CA TYR A 684 -12.85 15.08 12.16
C TYR A 684 -11.70 15.44 11.21
N SER A 685 -11.30 14.47 10.39
CA SER A 685 -10.36 14.62 9.30
C SER A 685 -10.80 13.75 8.13
N PHE A 686 -11.34 14.40 7.09
CA PHE A 686 -11.86 13.76 5.88
C PHE A 686 -11.00 14.06 4.64
N GLU A 687 -11.07 13.19 3.64
CA GLU A 687 -10.26 13.27 2.42
C GLU A 687 -10.39 14.64 1.73
N PHE A 688 -9.23 15.29 1.56
CA PHE A 688 -9.10 16.57 0.89
C PHE A 688 -7.82 16.61 0.05
N SER A 689 -7.98 16.72 -1.26
CA SER A 689 -6.88 16.83 -2.20
C SER A 689 -7.26 17.72 -3.38
N ASP A 690 -6.27 18.34 -4.03
CA ASP A 690 -6.49 19.23 -5.19
C ASP A 690 -7.58 20.30 -5.00
N ASN A 691 -7.67 20.83 -3.78
CA ASN A 691 -8.67 21.83 -3.39
C ASN A 691 -10.12 21.33 -3.58
N THR A 692 -10.33 20.02 -3.46
CA THR A 692 -11.61 19.33 -3.57
C THR A 692 -11.85 18.54 -2.29
N TYR A 693 -13.06 18.67 -1.73
CA TYR A 693 -13.53 17.86 -0.62
C TYR A 693 -14.20 16.63 -1.21
N TRP A 694 -13.53 15.48 -1.09
CA TRP A 694 -14.01 14.23 -1.66
C TRP A 694 -14.99 13.56 -0.71
N ASP A 695 -14.71 13.66 0.59
CA ASP A 695 -15.44 12.99 1.67
C ASP A 695 -15.95 13.96 2.73
N GLY A 696 -16.88 13.47 3.56
CA GLY A 696 -17.39 14.26 4.68
C GLY A 696 -18.55 13.65 5.45
N GLY A 697 -18.91 14.35 6.52
CA GLY A 697 -19.96 13.97 7.47
C GLY A 697 -21.10 14.97 7.57
N VAL A 698 -22.34 14.47 7.72
CA VAL A 698 -23.55 15.28 7.95
C VAL A 698 -24.33 14.80 9.17
N ILE A 699 -25.14 15.70 9.74
CA ILE A 699 -26.07 15.40 10.83
C ILE A 699 -27.49 15.56 10.27
N GLU A 700 -28.34 14.57 10.50
CA GLU A 700 -29.68 14.54 9.95
C GLU A 700 -30.72 14.18 11.02
N VAL A 701 -31.94 14.67 10.82
CA VAL A 701 -33.10 14.40 11.68
C VAL A 701 -34.19 13.70 10.89
N SER A 702 -34.86 12.74 11.51
CA SER A 702 -36.03 12.04 10.98
C SER A 702 -37.23 12.22 11.91
N LEU A 703 -38.42 12.38 11.33
CA LEU A 703 -39.71 12.48 12.05
C LEU A 703 -40.63 11.26 11.79
N ASP A 704 -40.15 10.28 11.03
CA ASP A 704 -40.90 9.10 10.58
C ASP A 704 -40.13 7.80 10.86
N ASP A 705 -39.41 7.78 11.98
CA ASP A 705 -38.67 6.62 12.49
C ASP A 705 -37.58 6.11 11.52
N GLY A 706 -36.92 7.03 10.82
CA GLY A 706 -35.79 6.76 9.93
C GLY A 706 -36.17 6.46 8.48
N ALA A 707 -37.45 6.57 8.09
CA ALA A 707 -37.89 6.35 6.72
C ALA A 707 -37.48 7.50 5.77
N THR A 708 -37.47 8.74 6.26
CA THR A 708 -36.93 9.91 5.57
C THR A 708 -36.06 10.75 6.51
N TRP A 709 -35.08 11.45 5.92
CA TRP A 709 -34.07 12.22 6.63
C TRP A 709 -33.97 13.63 6.06
N GLN A 710 -33.80 14.59 6.96
CA GLN A 710 -33.60 15.99 6.65
C GLN A 710 -32.30 16.46 7.29
N ASP A 711 -31.51 17.22 6.55
CA ASP A 711 -30.25 17.77 7.04
C ASP A 711 -30.52 18.87 8.08
N VAL A 712 -29.69 18.96 9.12
CA VAL A 712 -29.81 20.01 10.13
C VAL A 712 -29.66 21.42 9.55
N VAL A 713 -29.03 21.58 8.36
CA VAL A 713 -28.95 22.85 7.63
C VAL A 713 -30.31 23.46 7.30
N ASP A 714 -31.38 22.64 7.23
CA ASP A 714 -32.75 23.13 7.02
C ASP A 714 -33.32 23.85 8.26
N TYR A 715 -32.68 23.68 9.43
CA TYR A 715 -33.13 24.18 10.73
C TYR A 715 -32.19 25.24 11.33
N VAL A 716 -30.88 25.00 11.23
CA VAL A 716 -29.83 25.81 11.84
C VAL A 716 -28.60 25.84 10.92
N ASP A 717 -27.70 26.81 11.08
CA ASP A 717 -26.38 26.74 10.45
C ASP A 717 -25.46 25.83 11.30
N PRO A 718 -25.10 24.63 10.82
CA PRO A 718 -24.27 23.71 11.59
C PRO A 718 -22.78 24.07 11.56
N GLY A 719 -22.39 25.11 10.82
CA GLY A 719 -20.98 25.48 10.67
C GLY A 719 -20.21 24.60 9.68
N TYR A 720 -20.89 23.94 8.74
CA TYR A 720 -20.24 23.16 7.68
C TYR A 720 -19.22 24.00 6.89
N PRO A 721 -17.91 23.66 6.93
CA PRO A 721 -16.86 24.50 6.35
C PRO A 721 -16.81 24.43 4.81
N GLY A 722 -17.41 23.42 4.20
CA GLY A 722 -17.32 23.20 2.76
C GLY A 722 -18.46 22.36 2.19
N THR A 723 -18.27 21.93 0.95
CA THR A 723 -19.25 21.13 0.19
C THR A 723 -18.52 19.98 -0.47
N ILE A 724 -19.03 18.77 -0.28
CA ILE A 724 -18.52 17.56 -0.93
C ILE A 724 -18.70 17.71 -2.43
N ASN A 725 -17.65 17.44 -3.20
CA ASN A 725 -17.64 17.57 -4.65
C ASN A 725 -16.97 16.36 -5.29
N SER A 726 -17.67 15.24 -5.25
CA SER A 726 -17.24 13.96 -5.80
C SER A 726 -18.44 13.30 -6.47
N GLY A 727 -18.38 13.10 -7.79
CA GLY A 727 -19.50 12.53 -8.54
C GLY A 727 -19.85 11.08 -8.17
N VAL A 728 -19.05 10.45 -7.31
CA VAL A 728 -19.20 9.06 -6.85
C VAL A 728 -19.56 8.95 -5.37
N ASN A 729 -19.27 9.96 -4.54
CA ASN A 729 -19.64 10.03 -3.13
C ASN A 729 -21.17 10.13 -2.96
N PRO A 730 -21.81 9.34 -2.06
CA PRO A 730 -23.26 9.36 -1.85
C PRO A 730 -23.81 10.71 -1.31
N LEU A 731 -22.94 11.56 -0.75
CA LEU A 731 -23.25 12.89 -0.24
C LEU A 731 -22.83 14.02 -1.20
N ASP A 732 -22.56 13.69 -2.48
CA ASP A 732 -22.14 14.67 -3.50
C ASP A 732 -23.00 15.95 -3.51
N LYS A 733 -22.31 17.10 -3.61
CA LYS A 733 -22.86 18.46 -3.64
C LYS A 733 -23.53 18.92 -2.35
N ARG A 734 -23.43 18.17 -1.26
CA ARG A 734 -23.97 18.60 0.04
C ARG A 734 -22.95 19.42 0.83
N PRO A 735 -23.38 20.52 1.48
CA PRO A 735 -22.63 21.10 2.58
C PRO A 735 -22.44 20.05 3.68
N ALA A 736 -21.23 19.93 4.22
CA ALA A 736 -20.88 18.91 5.21
C ALA A 736 -19.68 19.35 6.07
N PHE A 737 -19.42 18.62 7.15
CA PHE A 737 -18.09 18.58 7.77
C PHE A 737 -17.13 17.91 6.80
N VAL A 738 -16.08 18.61 6.39
CA VAL A 738 -15.13 18.20 5.34
C VAL A 738 -13.73 18.68 5.69
N GLY A 739 -12.69 17.99 5.20
CA GLY A 739 -11.31 18.26 5.62
C GLY A 739 -11.13 18.07 7.12
N ASP A 740 -10.29 18.90 7.73
CA ASP A 740 -10.02 18.85 9.18
C ASP A 740 -10.86 19.87 9.95
N ASN A 741 -11.32 19.51 11.15
CA ASN A 741 -11.84 20.50 12.10
C ASN A 741 -10.71 21.45 12.56
N PRO A 742 -11.02 22.70 12.96
CA PRO A 742 -10.00 23.71 13.28
C PRO A 742 -8.96 23.30 14.33
N SER A 743 -9.34 22.46 15.29
CA SER A 743 -8.48 22.02 16.39
C SER A 743 -7.89 20.62 16.18
N TYR A 744 -8.14 19.96 15.04
CA TYR A 744 -7.72 18.57 14.81
C TYR A 744 -6.24 18.32 15.18
N PRO A 745 -5.91 17.26 15.95
CA PRO A 745 -6.78 16.15 16.38
C PRO A 745 -7.62 16.41 17.64
N ASP A 746 -7.60 17.62 18.21
CA ASP A 746 -8.41 17.95 19.39
C ASP A 746 -9.89 18.15 19.02
N MET A 747 -10.80 17.76 19.91
CA MET A 747 -12.24 17.92 19.72
C MET A 747 -12.70 19.38 19.90
N ASP A 748 -13.61 19.83 19.03
CA ASP A 748 -14.32 21.09 19.15
C ASP A 748 -15.76 20.86 19.65
N PRO A 749 -16.32 21.76 20.48
CA PRO A 749 -17.72 21.68 20.89
C PRO A 749 -18.65 22.17 19.77
N LEU A 750 -19.74 21.44 19.52
CA LEU A 750 -20.81 21.77 18.60
C LEU A 750 -22.14 21.92 19.35
N VAL A 751 -22.89 22.99 19.06
CA VAL A 751 -24.25 23.20 19.61
C VAL A 751 -25.19 23.61 18.49
N LEU A 752 -26.24 22.82 18.27
CA LEU A 752 -27.26 22.99 17.25
C LEU A 752 -28.62 23.24 17.89
N ASP A 753 -29.08 24.48 17.91
CA ASP A 753 -30.45 24.84 18.29
C ASP A 753 -31.36 24.78 17.05
N LEU A 754 -32.16 23.71 16.94
CA LEU A 754 -33.06 23.49 15.79
C LEU A 754 -34.36 24.31 15.90
N GLY A 755 -34.47 25.15 16.92
CA GLY A 755 -35.64 25.98 17.19
C GLY A 755 -36.89 25.15 17.48
N MET A 756 -38.05 25.81 17.34
CA MET A 756 -39.36 25.22 17.68
C MET A 756 -39.96 24.36 16.56
N ALA A 757 -39.24 24.12 15.46
CA ALA A 757 -39.78 23.44 14.28
C ALA A 757 -40.20 21.99 14.57
N LEU A 758 -39.55 21.35 15.55
CA LEU A 758 -39.75 19.96 15.94
C LEU A 758 -40.53 19.80 17.25
N ALA A 759 -41.04 20.89 17.82
CA ALA A 759 -41.69 20.88 19.13
C ALA A 759 -42.93 19.97 19.15
N GLY A 760 -42.96 19.02 20.09
CA GLY A 760 -44.03 18.04 20.25
C GLY A 760 -43.96 16.82 19.32
N GLU A 761 -42.97 16.75 18.43
CA GLU A 761 -42.76 15.62 17.52
C GLU A 761 -41.92 14.52 18.18
N SER A 762 -41.94 13.33 17.57
CA SER A 762 -40.96 12.27 17.86
C SER A 762 -39.89 12.29 16.78
N ALA A 763 -38.63 12.42 17.18
CA ALA A 763 -37.51 12.57 16.28
C ALA A 763 -36.45 11.48 16.49
N ARG A 764 -35.67 11.20 15.45
CA ARG A 764 -34.36 10.53 15.55
C ARG A 764 -33.29 11.42 14.94
N VAL A 765 -32.08 11.30 15.46
CA VAL A 765 -30.90 11.96 14.91
C VAL A 765 -29.93 10.90 14.40
N ARG A 766 -29.26 11.15 13.28
CA ARG A 766 -28.13 10.34 12.84
C ARG A 766 -26.94 11.20 12.46
N LEU A 767 -25.75 10.66 12.65
CA LEU A 767 -24.49 11.18 12.17
C LEU A 767 -24.01 10.25 11.07
N ARG A 768 -23.79 10.78 9.87
CA ARG A 768 -23.61 10.01 8.64
C ARG A 768 -22.33 10.41 7.96
N ILE A 769 -21.52 9.44 7.56
CA ILE A 769 -20.33 9.61 6.74
C ILE A 769 -20.65 9.13 5.32
N GLY A 770 -20.19 9.88 4.33
CA GLY A 770 -20.17 9.44 2.94
C GLY A 770 -18.75 9.57 2.40
N THR A 771 -18.25 8.49 1.80
CA THR A 771 -16.90 8.45 1.23
C THR A 771 -16.91 8.13 -0.26
N ASP A 772 -15.78 8.41 -0.91
CA ASP A 772 -15.52 8.22 -2.32
C ASP A 772 -14.56 7.04 -2.56
N GLY A 773 -14.21 6.75 -3.82
CA GLY A 773 -13.57 5.48 -4.21
C GLY A 773 -12.04 5.48 -4.30
N ALA A 774 -11.34 6.51 -3.81
CA ALA A 774 -9.92 6.70 -4.12
C ALA A 774 -8.98 6.71 -2.91
N ALA A 775 -9.27 7.49 -1.87
CA ALA A 775 -8.43 7.61 -0.68
C ALA A 775 -9.28 8.03 0.54
N GLY A 776 -8.71 8.05 1.73
CA GLY A 776 -9.42 8.42 2.96
C GLY A 776 -8.54 9.17 3.96
N GLY A 777 -9.18 9.89 4.87
CA GLY A 777 -8.62 10.58 6.04
C GLY A 777 -8.64 9.71 7.30
N ALA A 778 -8.65 10.35 8.48
CA ALA A 778 -8.72 9.63 9.76
C ALA A 778 -10.15 9.31 10.18
N GLY A 779 -11.16 10.04 9.71
CA GLY A 779 -12.55 9.82 10.10
C GLY A 779 -13.12 10.89 11.04
N TRP A 780 -14.09 10.48 11.86
CA TRP A 780 -14.89 11.36 12.71
C TRP A 780 -15.08 10.77 14.12
N ASP A 781 -14.49 11.43 15.10
CA ASP A 781 -14.68 11.18 16.53
C ASP A 781 -15.82 12.04 17.09
N ILE A 782 -16.73 11.45 17.86
CA ILE A 782 -17.88 12.12 18.47
C ILE A 782 -18.05 11.65 19.92
N ASP A 783 -18.23 12.61 20.82
CA ASP A 783 -18.40 12.36 22.25
C ASP A 783 -19.39 13.35 22.91
N ASN A 784 -19.76 13.11 24.17
CA ASN A 784 -20.53 14.01 25.03
C ASN A 784 -21.84 14.51 24.37
N ILE A 785 -22.63 13.58 23.83
CA ILE A 785 -23.83 13.88 23.04
C ILE A 785 -25.02 14.17 23.97
N ALA A 786 -25.51 15.41 23.97
CA ALA A 786 -26.64 15.82 24.79
C ALA A 786 -27.82 16.36 23.97
N PHE A 787 -29.03 16.05 24.45
CA PHE A 787 -30.28 16.52 23.88
C PHE A 787 -31.08 17.33 24.91
N ALA A 788 -31.11 18.65 24.74
CA ALA A 788 -32.00 19.51 25.50
C ALA A 788 -33.34 19.70 24.76
N GLY A 789 -34.40 19.98 25.53
CA GLY A 789 -35.76 20.14 25.00
C GLY A 789 -36.50 18.83 24.71
N ILE A 790 -36.01 17.67 25.15
CA ILE A 790 -36.75 16.39 25.13
C ILE A 790 -37.40 16.09 26.49
N VAL A 791 -38.46 15.28 26.50
CA VAL A 791 -39.19 14.89 27.73
C VAL A 791 -38.87 13.48 28.23
N ASN A 792 -38.36 12.61 27.36
CA ASN A 792 -37.86 11.28 27.76
C ASN A 792 -36.37 11.34 28.08
N THR A 793 -35.88 10.25 28.68
CA THR A 793 -34.49 9.99 29.04
C THR A 793 -34.05 8.72 28.29
N PRO A 794 -33.64 8.83 27.02
CA PRO A 794 -33.40 7.66 26.18
C PRO A 794 -32.03 6.98 26.39
N PHE A 795 -31.16 7.55 27.23
CA PHE A 795 -29.81 7.05 27.44
C PHE A 795 -29.60 6.55 28.87
N ASP A 796 -28.69 5.61 29.02
CA ASP A 796 -28.29 5.06 30.31
C ASP A 796 -27.30 6.02 30.98
N ALA A 797 -27.20 5.96 32.31
CA ALA A 797 -26.22 6.77 33.03
C ALA A 797 -25.75 6.09 34.31
N TRP A 798 -24.50 6.38 34.66
CA TRP A 798 -23.90 5.98 35.92
C TRP A 798 -24.54 6.70 37.12
N ILE A 799 -24.82 5.95 38.17
CA ILE A 799 -25.23 6.44 39.48
C ILE A 799 -24.33 5.83 40.55
N ALA A 800 -24.35 6.39 41.76
CA ALA A 800 -23.68 5.75 42.90
C ALA A 800 -24.31 4.38 43.21
N ASP A 801 -23.47 3.43 43.61
CA ASP A 801 -23.84 2.08 44.02
C ASP A 801 -25.07 2.04 44.96
N GLN A 802 -26.01 1.15 44.66
CA GLN A 802 -27.19 0.83 45.47
C GLN A 802 -27.15 -0.56 46.10
N GLY A 803 -26.16 -1.37 45.76
CA GLY A 803 -25.82 -2.66 46.34
C GLY A 803 -25.63 -2.57 47.86
N ILE A 804 -26.12 -3.59 48.56
CA ILE A 804 -25.81 -3.76 49.99
C ILE A 804 -25.42 -5.21 50.18
N CYS A 805 -24.15 -5.45 50.46
CA CYS A 805 -23.64 -6.75 50.84
C CYS A 805 -24.41 -7.30 52.04
N ALA A 806 -25.03 -8.47 51.88
CA ALA A 806 -25.77 -9.11 52.96
C ALA A 806 -24.81 -9.48 54.10
N VAL A 807 -24.87 -8.73 55.21
CA VAL A 807 -24.10 -9.06 56.41
C VAL A 807 -24.54 -10.44 56.90
N ASP A 808 -23.66 -11.44 56.80
CA ASP A 808 -23.92 -12.77 57.34
C ASP A 808 -23.94 -12.69 58.87
N THR A 809 -25.11 -12.40 59.44
CA THR A 809 -25.35 -12.49 60.88
C THR A 809 -25.63 -13.94 61.26
N ASP A 810 -24.72 -14.86 60.98
CA ASP A 810 -24.70 -16.16 61.65
C ASP A 810 -23.75 -16.11 62.86
N THR A 811 -24.18 -15.38 63.89
CA THR A 811 -23.72 -15.69 65.24
C THR A 811 -24.48 -16.92 65.73
N ASP A 812 -24.08 -18.11 65.29
CA ASP A 812 -24.48 -19.36 65.92
C ASP A 812 -23.76 -19.46 67.28
N THR A 813 -24.41 -18.91 68.31
CA THR A 813 -24.19 -19.34 69.69
C THR A 813 -25.10 -20.52 70.00
N ASP A 814 -24.81 -21.72 69.49
CA ASP A 814 -25.40 -22.94 70.06
C ASP A 814 -24.53 -23.53 71.18
N THR A 815 -25.05 -23.31 72.37
CA THR A 815 -24.70 -24.00 73.59
C THR A 815 -25.07 -25.49 73.52
N GLY A 816 -24.05 -26.35 73.37
CA GLY A 816 -23.96 -27.67 74.01
C GLY A 816 -25.20 -28.57 74.00
N GLY A 817 -25.20 -29.55 73.09
CA GLY A 817 -26.07 -30.71 73.15
C GLY A 817 -25.35 -31.99 72.71
N THR A 818 -24.86 -32.76 73.67
CA THR A 818 -24.44 -34.15 73.46
C THR A 818 -25.67 -35.05 73.22
N ASP A 819 -25.75 -35.73 72.08
CA ASP A 819 -26.28 -37.09 72.03
C ASP A 819 -25.77 -37.84 70.77
N SER A 820 -26.04 -39.13 70.77
CA SER A 820 -25.18 -40.21 70.31
C SER A 820 -25.75 -40.96 69.10
N GLY A 821 -24.84 -41.49 68.27
CA GLY A 821 -25.01 -42.79 67.61
C GLY A 821 -25.49 -42.83 66.16
N GLY A 822 -24.69 -43.49 65.31
CA GLY A 822 -25.22 -44.51 64.40
C GLY A 822 -25.05 -44.32 62.88
N THR A 823 -24.05 -45.03 62.34
CA THR A 823 -24.08 -45.86 61.10
C THR A 823 -24.44 -45.25 59.72
N ASP A 824 -23.41 -45.16 58.87
CA ASP A 824 -23.23 -45.89 57.59
C ASP A 824 -24.46 -46.14 56.67
N SER A 825 -24.47 -45.56 55.46
CA SER A 825 -24.61 -46.31 54.20
C SER A 825 -24.51 -45.45 52.93
N SER A 826 -23.96 -46.10 51.92
CA SER A 826 -23.77 -45.77 50.49
C SER A 826 -25.03 -45.52 49.64
N GLY A 827 -24.85 -44.78 48.54
CA GLY A 827 -25.64 -44.88 47.28
C GLY A 827 -25.67 -43.54 46.52
N THR A 828 -24.88 -43.31 45.47
CA THR A 828 -25.25 -43.43 44.04
C THR A 828 -26.70 -43.08 43.72
N ASP A 829 -26.96 -42.01 42.96
CA ASP A 829 -27.41 -42.13 41.56
C ASP A 829 -27.33 -40.80 40.80
N SER A 830 -27.17 -40.93 39.48
CA SER A 830 -27.07 -39.93 38.42
C SER A 830 -28.34 -39.15 38.10
N GLY A 831 -28.16 -37.95 37.53
CA GLY A 831 -29.10 -37.20 36.71
C GLY A 831 -28.33 -36.20 35.88
#